data_AF-A0A939ISN8-F1
#
_entry.id   AF-A0A939ISN8-F1
#
_cell.length_a   1.000
_cell.length_b   1.000
_cell.length_c   1.000
_cell.angle_alpha   90.00
_cell.angle_beta   90.00
_cell.angle_gamma   90.00
#
_symmetry.space_group_name_H-M   'P 1'
#
loop_
_entity.id
_entity.type
_entity.pdbx_description
1 polymer ?
#
loop_
_entity_poly.entity_id
_entity_poly.type
_entity_poly.pdbx_seq_one_letter_code
_entity_poly.pdbx_strand_id
1 'polypeptide(L)'
;MPKRAIIAVSTTAALIVSLLGAQPALATPTGTAQGAQTTATALPGLLSVQAPDTTHSYDRAAFEHWIDADGDGCNTRYEVLIDESTTPVTISERCTLTGGTWVSPYDGLTAYSPAEIEIDHVVALAEAWRSGAWAWSDQQREDFANDLGVGYALTAASTLSNQSKSDKDPARWMPTNGAYACEYVTSWALMKYRWSLTVDSAELAALQTTLSGSCGETIVDLPQVMLASTSPEPTPTPTPTVEPTATPTPTPEPTPAPEPITFPAGTSRLAGADRFDTAIAVSKKYAPGVEAVFVATAMNFPDALSAAAAAAYLNGPLLLTPASSMPLKVRDEIKRLKPKKIYIAGGSAVVSESIRRSLSAIAPVQRLGGASRYETGQKIVKSVFPSSSHAFIATGRTFPDALAATGAAGANAAPVVLVDGVSRSVPAATLNMLAGLGVKSVTIVGGTGAVSSSIESQLRQRYSTSRIGGADRYATAANINNAFFSAGTAPAAFLATGQNFPDALAGAALAGRLKSPVYVTTAACVPEASHRSLKTLSARSTVALGGTAVVSNTALGNTGCLSASAPRISGSATVTSRLTASPGAWTSGTTFRYQWLANGAAISGATGSTLSVTAGMAGKRLSVRVTGLNSGYTTRTMTSASTAAVGYPSRTVPISGTWNCPSWAPIKGNADSMIYHVPGGQYYARTNPEECFRTESAAVAAGYRKSQR
;
A
#
# COMPACT_ATOMS: atom_id res chain seq x y z
N MET A 1 -50.44 -14.81 44.05
CA MET A 1 -51.38 -13.78 43.55
C MET A 1 -50.58 -12.80 42.68
N PRO A 2 -51.09 -12.31 41.53
CA PRO A 2 -51.35 -13.14 40.34
C PRO A 2 -50.91 -12.53 38.97
N LYS A 3 -50.83 -13.43 37.96
CA LYS A 3 -51.17 -13.34 36.49
C LYS A 3 -50.38 -12.38 35.56
N ARG A 4 -49.64 -12.88 34.54
CA ARG A 4 -50.05 -13.39 33.18
C ARG A 4 -50.85 -12.40 32.33
N ALA A 5 -50.30 -12.01 31.17
CA ALA A 5 -51.06 -11.79 29.93
C ALA A 5 -50.19 -11.99 28.68
N ILE A 6 -50.57 -12.99 27.89
CA ILE A 6 -50.20 -13.26 26.50
C ILE A 6 -51.30 -12.61 25.65
N ILE A 7 -50.98 -11.89 24.58
CA ILE A 7 -51.94 -11.60 23.50
C ILE A 7 -51.26 -11.83 22.16
N ALA A 8 -51.91 -12.70 21.37
CA ALA A 8 -51.64 -13.04 19.98
C ALA A 8 -52.47 -12.15 19.05
N VAL A 9 -51.96 -11.89 17.83
CA VAL A 9 -52.73 -11.40 16.67
C VAL A 9 -52.07 -12.07 15.45
N SER A 10 -52.55 -13.22 14.95
CA SER A 10 -53.70 -13.47 14.06
C SER A 10 -53.67 -12.74 12.72
N THR A 11 -53.49 -13.56 11.69
CA THR A 11 -53.53 -13.35 10.25
C THR A 11 -54.91 -12.94 9.74
N THR A 12 -54.98 -11.95 8.84
CA THR A 12 -56.11 -11.79 7.91
C THR A 12 -55.58 -11.27 6.57
N ALA A 13 -55.68 -12.13 5.56
CA ALA A 13 -55.51 -11.80 4.15
C ALA A 13 -56.75 -11.06 3.65
N ALA A 14 -56.56 -9.98 2.90
CA ALA A 14 -57.62 -9.33 2.13
C ALA A 14 -57.28 -9.46 0.64
N LEU A 15 -58.16 -10.14 -0.08
CA LEU A 15 -58.18 -10.35 -1.52
C LEU A 15 -58.97 -9.18 -2.15
N ILE A 16 -58.39 -8.43 -3.08
CA ILE A 16 -59.16 -7.67 -4.08
C ILE A 16 -58.59 -8.00 -5.46
N VAL A 17 -59.49 -8.55 -6.27
CA VAL A 17 -59.34 -8.95 -7.67
C VAL A 17 -59.63 -7.74 -8.56
N SER A 18 -58.82 -7.54 -9.60
CA SER A 18 -59.18 -6.81 -10.83
C SER A 18 -58.51 -7.48 -12.05
N LEU A 19 -59.28 -7.49 -13.15
CA LEU A 19 -59.29 -8.45 -14.25
C LEU A 19 -58.23 -8.28 -15.36
N LEU A 20 -57.86 -9.46 -15.90
CA LEU A 20 -57.60 -9.88 -17.31
C LEU A 20 -56.69 -9.06 -18.25
N GLY A 21 -55.67 -9.77 -18.72
CA GLY A 21 -55.11 -9.70 -20.07
C GLY A 21 -54.18 -10.90 -20.30
N ALA A 22 -54.63 -11.93 -21.01
CA ALA A 22 -53.86 -13.14 -21.28
C ALA A 22 -52.61 -12.84 -22.13
N GLN A 23 -51.45 -13.28 -21.67
CA GLN A 23 -50.26 -13.50 -22.50
C GLN A 23 -49.73 -14.92 -22.27
N PRO A 24 -49.22 -15.59 -23.32
CA PRO A 24 -48.97 -17.01 -23.32
C PRO A 24 -47.84 -17.38 -22.36
N ALA A 25 -47.99 -18.52 -21.68
CA ALA A 25 -46.94 -19.14 -20.91
C ALA A 25 -45.75 -19.45 -21.84
N LEU A 26 -44.67 -18.67 -21.71
CA LEU A 26 -43.38 -19.08 -22.22
C LEU A 26 -42.81 -20.11 -21.25
N ALA A 27 -42.58 -21.30 -21.81
CA ALA A 27 -41.98 -22.43 -21.16
C ALA A 27 -40.68 -22.04 -20.44
N THR A 28 -40.45 -22.67 -19.29
CA THR A 28 -39.11 -22.82 -18.72
C THR A 28 -38.12 -23.25 -19.80
N PRO A 29 -36.98 -22.58 -19.98
CA PRO A 29 -35.93 -23.12 -20.82
C PRO A 29 -35.28 -24.29 -20.08
N THR A 30 -35.83 -25.48 -20.26
CA THR A 30 -35.09 -26.73 -20.16
C THR A 30 -34.10 -26.77 -21.33
N GLY A 31 -32.80 -26.71 -21.01
CA GLY A 31 -31.71 -27.01 -21.94
C GLY A 31 -30.86 -25.80 -22.35
N THR A 32 -29.93 -25.38 -21.49
CA THR A 32 -28.70 -24.75 -21.97
C THR A 32 -27.80 -25.82 -22.57
N ALA A 33 -27.30 -25.59 -23.78
CA ALA A 33 -26.34 -26.47 -24.43
C ALA A 33 -25.10 -26.63 -23.52
N GLN A 34 -24.83 -27.85 -23.07
CA GLN A 34 -23.56 -28.20 -22.44
C GLN A 34 -22.43 -27.93 -23.43
N GLY A 35 -21.53 -27.00 -23.09
CA GLY A 35 -20.29 -26.81 -23.83
C GLY A 35 -19.49 -28.11 -23.87
N ALA A 36 -18.73 -28.33 -24.94
CA ALA A 36 -17.87 -29.51 -25.03
C ALA A 36 -16.88 -29.54 -23.85
N GLN A 37 -16.82 -30.67 -23.14
CA GLN A 37 -15.88 -30.86 -22.03
C GLN A 37 -14.61 -31.56 -22.52
N THR A 38 -13.48 -31.21 -21.91
CA THR A 38 -12.20 -31.86 -22.15
C THR A 38 -11.36 -31.94 -20.88
N THR A 39 -10.27 -32.70 -20.89
CA THR A 39 -9.26 -32.65 -19.82
C THR A 39 -8.30 -31.48 -20.06
N ALA A 40 -7.74 -30.91 -18.99
CA ALA A 40 -6.73 -29.85 -19.11
C ALA A 40 -5.50 -30.31 -19.91
N THR A 41 -5.07 -31.59 -19.80
CA THR A 41 -3.97 -32.15 -20.62
C THR A 41 -4.23 -32.09 -22.13
N ALA A 42 -5.50 -32.10 -22.55
CA ALA A 42 -5.85 -32.05 -23.97
C ALA A 42 -5.83 -30.62 -24.55
N LEU A 43 -5.90 -29.57 -23.71
CA LEU A 43 -5.94 -28.17 -24.16
C LEU A 43 -4.78 -27.77 -25.09
N PRO A 44 -3.50 -28.13 -24.83
CA PRO A 44 -2.41 -27.78 -25.75
C PRO A 44 -2.61 -28.31 -27.16
N GLY A 45 -3.28 -29.46 -27.32
CA GLY A 45 -3.58 -30.06 -28.62
C GLY A 45 -4.71 -29.38 -29.39
N LEU A 46 -5.45 -28.47 -28.75
CA LEU A 46 -6.52 -27.68 -29.35
C LEU A 46 -6.05 -26.29 -29.84
N LEU A 47 -4.81 -25.90 -29.52
CA LEU A 47 -4.26 -24.58 -29.85
C LEU A 47 -3.43 -24.63 -31.14
N SER A 48 -3.54 -23.57 -31.94
CA SER A 48 -2.75 -23.40 -33.16
C SER A 48 -1.33 -22.95 -32.83
N VAL A 49 -0.32 -23.63 -33.39
CA VAL A 49 1.08 -23.32 -33.12
C VAL A 49 1.66 -22.39 -34.19
N GLN A 50 2.14 -21.22 -33.78
CA GLN A 50 2.79 -20.25 -34.66
C GLN A 50 3.84 -19.43 -33.89
N ALA A 51 4.95 -19.08 -34.54
CA ALA A 51 5.92 -18.14 -33.97
C ALA A 51 5.25 -16.79 -33.67
N PRO A 52 5.66 -16.09 -32.58
CA PRO A 52 5.07 -14.82 -32.22
C PRO A 52 5.27 -13.79 -33.33
N ASP A 53 4.23 -13.01 -33.63
CA ASP A 53 4.36 -11.92 -34.58
C ASP A 53 5.34 -10.87 -34.06
N THR A 54 6.36 -10.60 -34.88
CA THR A 54 7.36 -9.56 -34.63
C THR A 54 7.32 -8.47 -35.70
N THR A 55 6.40 -8.60 -36.67
CA THR A 55 6.31 -7.71 -37.83
C THR A 55 5.43 -6.51 -37.54
N HIS A 56 4.37 -6.67 -36.74
CA HIS A 56 3.50 -5.57 -36.32
C HIS A 56 3.94 -5.04 -34.96
N SER A 57 4.23 -3.74 -34.91
CA SER A 57 4.53 -3.07 -33.65
C SER A 57 3.30 -3.09 -32.74
N TYR A 58 3.45 -3.64 -31.54
CA TYR A 58 2.38 -3.68 -30.56
C TYR A 58 1.87 -2.28 -30.21
N ASP A 59 0.57 -2.06 -30.41
CA ASP A 59 -0.14 -0.88 -29.94
C ASP A 59 -1.12 -1.26 -28.83
N ARG A 60 -0.75 -0.94 -27.58
CA ARG A 60 -1.64 -1.15 -26.43
C ARG A 60 -2.94 -0.34 -26.53
N ALA A 61 -2.92 0.81 -27.21
CA ALA A 61 -4.10 1.67 -27.32
C ALA A 61 -5.18 1.06 -28.23
N ALA A 62 -4.85 0.05 -29.03
CA ALA A 62 -5.80 -0.68 -29.84
C ALA A 62 -6.74 -1.58 -29.01
N PHE A 63 -6.45 -1.77 -27.71
CA PHE A 63 -7.29 -2.47 -26.75
C PHE A 63 -7.96 -1.45 -25.83
N GLU A 64 -9.15 -0.97 -26.20
CA GLU A 64 -9.98 -0.16 -25.33
C GLU A 64 -10.41 -1.00 -24.12
N HIS A 65 -10.11 -0.54 -22.90
CA HIS A 65 -10.31 -1.35 -21.70
C HIS A 65 -10.70 -0.50 -20.49
N TRP A 66 -11.38 -1.15 -19.55
CA TRP A 66 -12.11 -0.51 -18.45
C TRP A 66 -13.33 0.26 -18.95
N ILE A 67 -14.10 -0.37 -19.83
CA ILE A 67 -15.42 0.13 -20.22
C ILE A 67 -16.44 -0.16 -19.12
N ASP A 68 -17.50 0.63 -19.08
CA ASP A 68 -18.70 0.37 -18.30
C ASP A 68 -19.71 -0.27 -19.27
N ALA A 69 -19.66 -1.61 -19.38
CA ALA A 69 -20.30 -2.35 -20.47
C ALA A 69 -21.83 -2.44 -20.29
N ASP A 70 -22.31 -2.49 -19.05
CA ASP A 70 -23.73 -2.58 -18.71
C ASP A 70 -24.33 -1.23 -18.28
N GLY A 71 -23.50 -0.20 -18.12
CA GLY A 71 -23.93 1.17 -17.85
C GLY A 71 -24.37 1.38 -16.40
N ASP A 72 -23.94 0.52 -15.48
CA ASP A 72 -24.29 0.60 -14.06
C ASP A 72 -23.39 1.58 -13.27
N GLY A 73 -22.36 2.13 -13.93
CA GLY A 73 -21.39 3.06 -13.38
C GLY A 73 -20.10 2.40 -12.91
N CYS A 74 -20.01 1.08 -12.92
CA CYS A 74 -18.82 0.30 -12.63
C CYS A 74 -18.14 -0.14 -13.93
N ASN A 75 -16.88 0.26 -14.09
CA ASN A 75 -16.11 -0.26 -15.22
C ASN A 75 -15.61 -1.67 -14.95
N THR A 76 -15.17 -2.36 -16.00
CA THR A 76 -14.67 -3.75 -15.94
C THR A 76 -13.63 -4.00 -14.85
N ARG A 77 -12.79 -3.01 -14.49
CA ARG A 77 -11.85 -3.17 -13.39
C ARG A 77 -12.60 -3.33 -12.06
N TYR A 78 -13.58 -2.46 -11.82
CA TYR A 78 -14.35 -2.50 -10.59
C TYR A 78 -15.26 -3.72 -10.53
N GLU A 79 -15.78 -4.20 -11.67
CA GLU A 79 -16.50 -5.48 -11.76
C GLU A 79 -15.65 -6.64 -11.23
N VAL A 80 -14.42 -6.79 -11.73
CA VAL A 80 -13.51 -7.85 -11.24
C VAL A 80 -13.19 -7.67 -9.76
N LEU A 81 -13.04 -6.43 -9.27
CA LEU A 81 -12.78 -6.19 -7.86
C LEU A 81 -13.98 -6.47 -6.96
N ILE A 82 -15.20 -6.28 -7.46
CA ILE A 82 -16.42 -6.65 -6.73
C ILE A 82 -16.52 -8.16 -6.65
N ASP A 83 -16.34 -8.85 -7.78
CA ASP A 83 -16.46 -10.31 -7.90
C ASP A 83 -15.40 -11.05 -7.06
N GLU A 84 -14.13 -10.63 -7.16
CA GLU A 84 -13.02 -11.33 -6.50
C GLU A 84 -12.79 -10.91 -5.03
N SER A 85 -13.64 -10.06 -4.47
CA SER A 85 -13.50 -9.68 -3.07
C SER A 85 -13.87 -10.84 -2.14
N THR A 86 -12.90 -11.26 -1.33
CA THR A 86 -13.11 -12.30 -0.30
C THR A 86 -13.92 -11.80 0.91
N THR A 87 -14.10 -10.48 1.03
CA THR A 87 -14.98 -9.88 2.03
C THR A 87 -15.86 -8.82 1.35
N PRO A 88 -17.09 -8.57 1.85
CA PRO A 88 -18.00 -7.65 1.18
C PRO A 88 -17.40 -6.25 0.97
N VAL A 89 -17.51 -5.75 -0.26
CA VAL A 89 -17.26 -4.35 -0.60
C VAL A 89 -18.53 -3.51 -0.42
N THR A 90 -18.36 -2.25 -0.08
CA THR A 90 -19.43 -1.24 -0.14
C THR A 90 -19.27 -0.45 -1.42
N ILE A 91 -20.33 -0.43 -2.24
CA ILE A 91 -20.38 0.20 -3.56
C ILE A 91 -21.21 1.49 -3.44
N SER A 92 -20.66 2.61 -3.90
CA SER A 92 -21.41 3.87 -4.00
C SER A 92 -22.18 3.98 -5.34
N GLU A 93 -23.09 4.95 -5.46
CA GLU A 93 -23.80 5.27 -6.70
C GLU A 93 -22.89 5.66 -7.90
N ARG A 94 -21.57 5.80 -7.69
CA ARG A 94 -20.58 6.07 -8.75
C ARG A 94 -19.46 5.03 -8.78
N CYS A 95 -19.78 3.80 -8.38
CA CYS A 95 -18.87 2.68 -8.27
C CYS A 95 -17.56 2.96 -7.53
N THR A 96 -17.63 3.77 -6.46
CA THR A 96 -16.49 3.91 -5.55
C THR A 96 -16.54 2.78 -4.54
N LEU A 97 -15.58 1.85 -4.63
CA LEU A 97 -15.45 0.74 -3.69
C LEU A 97 -14.80 1.20 -2.38
N THR A 98 -15.41 0.84 -1.26
CA THR A 98 -14.83 0.96 0.09
C THR A 98 -14.96 -0.35 0.85
N GLY A 99 -14.01 -0.66 1.73
CA GLY A 99 -13.90 -2.00 2.32
C GLY A 99 -13.38 -3.04 1.31
N GLY A 100 -13.66 -4.32 1.55
CA GLY A 100 -13.18 -5.43 0.75
C GLY A 100 -11.80 -5.96 1.16
N THR A 101 -11.50 -7.17 0.71
CA THR A 101 -10.19 -7.82 0.89
C THR A 101 -9.97 -8.73 -0.31
N TRP A 102 -8.80 -8.63 -0.93
CA TRP A 102 -8.44 -9.41 -2.10
C TRP A 102 -7.20 -10.23 -1.78
N VAL A 103 -7.14 -11.45 -2.29
CA VAL A 103 -5.95 -12.29 -2.18
C VAL A 103 -5.48 -12.59 -3.59
N SER A 104 -4.30 -12.07 -3.93
CA SER A 104 -3.68 -12.31 -5.22
C SER A 104 -3.40 -13.81 -5.40
N PRO A 105 -4.00 -14.47 -6.41
CA PRO A 105 -3.79 -15.90 -6.59
C PRO A 105 -2.35 -16.21 -7.01
N TYR A 106 -1.66 -15.22 -7.62
CA TYR A 106 -0.30 -15.39 -8.12
C TYR A 106 0.77 -15.54 -7.04
N ASP A 107 0.57 -14.97 -5.86
CA ASP A 107 1.58 -14.92 -4.80
C ASP A 107 1.01 -15.02 -3.38
N GLY A 108 -0.31 -15.11 -3.23
CA GLY A 108 -1.00 -15.20 -1.95
C GLY A 108 -0.99 -13.90 -1.13
N LEU A 109 -0.54 -12.78 -1.71
CA LEU A 109 -0.51 -11.50 -1.00
C LEU A 109 -1.91 -10.92 -0.86
N THR A 110 -2.22 -10.45 0.34
CA THR A 110 -3.51 -9.83 0.67
C THR A 110 -3.47 -8.32 0.49
N ALA A 111 -4.48 -7.78 -0.18
CA ALA A 111 -4.77 -6.36 -0.30
C ALA A 111 -6.04 -6.01 0.47
N TYR A 112 -6.04 -4.88 1.18
CA TYR A 112 -7.17 -4.40 2.00
C TYR A 112 -7.85 -3.17 1.41
N SER A 113 -7.48 -2.79 0.19
CA SER A 113 -8.17 -1.75 -0.56
C SER A 113 -8.05 -1.97 -2.07
N PRO A 114 -9.01 -1.48 -2.86
CA PRO A 114 -8.96 -1.48 -4.33
C PRO A 114 -7.70 -0.84 -4.94
N ALA A 115 -6.99 -0.01 -4.16
CA ALA A 115 -5.79 0.71 -4.58
C ALA A 115 -4.49 -0.11 -4.37
N GLU A 116 -4.55 -1.20 -3.61
CA GLU A 116 -3.41 -2.09 -3.31
C GLU A 116 -3.32 -3.31 -4.25
N ILE A 117 -4.34 -3.53 -5.07
CA ILE A 117 -4.51 -4.69 -5.95
C ILE A 117 -4.69 -4.21 -7.40
N GLU A 118 -4.12 -4.95 -8.35
CA GLU A 118 -4.22 -4.68 -9.79
C GLU A 118 -5.13 -5.71 -10.47
N ILE A 119 -5.62 -5.41 -11.67
CA ILE A 119 -6.30 -6.43 -12.49
C ILE A 119 -5.34 -6.79 -13.62
N ASP A 120 -5.02 -8.07 -13.71
CA ASP A 120 -4.19 -8.65 -14.76
C ASP A 120 -5.09 -9.29 -15.83
N HIS A 121 -4.69 -9.14 -17.09
CA HIS A 121 -5.20 -9.98 -18.17
C HIS A 121 -4.39 -11.26 -18.16
N VAL A 122 -5.02 -12.41 -17.85
CA VAL A 122 -4.30 -13.69 -17.70
C VAL A 122 -3.44 -13.97 -18.94
N VAL A 123 -3.99 -13.77 -20.14
CA VAL A 123 -3.20 -13.54 -21.36
C VAL A 123 -2.98 -12.04 -21.52
N ALA A 124 -1.75 -11.57 -21.33
CA ALA A 124 -1.44 -10.14 -21.41
C ALA A 124 -1.77 -9.56 -22.80
N LEU A 125 -2.22 -8.30 -22.87
CA LEU A 125 -2.62 -7.66 -24.13
C LEU A 125 -1.52 -7.68 -25.21
N ALA A 126 -0.25 -7.47 -24.81
CA ALA A 126 0.89 -7.54 -25.73
C ALA A 126 1.18 -8.96 -26.20
N GLU A 127 0.85 -9.95 -25.38
CA GLU A 127 0.96 -11.36 -25.71
C GLU A 127 -0.16 -11.77 -26.67
N ALA A 128 -1.39 -11.34 -26.42
CA ALA A 128 -2.50 -11.49 -27.37
C ALA A 128 -2.18 -10.85 -28.74
N TRP A 129 -1.58 -9.66 -28.75
CA TRP A 129 -1.15 -8.99 -30.00
C TRP A 129 -0.21 -9.87 -30.81
N ARG A 130 0.86 -10.39 -30.20
CA ARG A 130 1.84 -11.26 -30.88
C ARG A 130 1.24 -12.57 -31.36
N SER A 131 0.16 -13.03 -30.73
CA SER A 131 -0.53 -14.27 -31.08
C SER A 131 -1.70 -14.12 -32.04
N GLY A 132 -1.90 -12.93 -32.62
CA GLY A 132 -2.86 -12.71 -33.69
C GLY A 132 -3.82 -11.54 -33.49
N ALA A 133 -3.87 -10.93 -32.30
CA ALA A 133 -4.80 -9.82 -32.04
C ALA A 133 -4.47 -8.53 -32.81
N TRP A 134 -3.28 -8.43 -33.40
CA TRP A 134 -2.94 -7.37 -34.34
C TRP A 134 -3.87 -7.32 -35.56
N ALA A 135 -4.44 -8.47 -35.95
CA ALA A 135 -5.31 -8.59 -37.12
C ALA A 135 -6.79 -8.35 -36.79
N TRP A 136 -7.14 -8.18 -35.51
CA TRP A 136 -8.52 -8.01 -35.07
C TRP A 136 -9.07 -6.62 -35.43
N SER A 137 -10.40 -6.52 -35.43
CA SER A 137 -11.09 -5.23 -35.36
C SER A 137 -10.89 -4.56 -33.99
N ASP A 138 -11.18 -3.26 -33.91
CA ASP A 138 -11.14 -2.52 -32.63
C ASP A 138 -12.12 -3.13 -31.62
N GLN A 139 -13.34 -3.48 -32.06
CA GLN A 139 -14.34 -4.11 -31.19
C GLN A 139 -13.85 -5.43 -30.60
N GLN A 140 -13.23 -6.31 -31.40
CA GLN A 140 -12.71 -7.58 -30.89
C GLN A 140 -11.59 -7.40 -29.85
N ARG A 141 -10.76 -6.36 -29.99
CA ARG A 141 -9.75 -6.04 -28.98
C ARG A 141 -10.36 -5.45 -27.72
N GLU A 142 -11.39 -4.61 -27.85
CA GLU A 142 -12.16 -4.11 -26.72
C GLU A 142 -12.84 -5.27 -25.97
N ASP A 143 -13.53 -6.15 -26.69
CA ASP A 143 -14.21 -7.31 -26.12
C ASP A 143 -13.23 -8.23 -25.38
N PHE A 144 -12.04 -8.50 -25.96
CA PHE A 144 -10.99 -9.28 -25.30
C PHE A 144 -10.48 -8.61 -24.02
N ALA A 145 -10.24 -7.30 -24.08
CA ALA A 145 -9.69 -6.58 -22.95
C ALA A 145 -10.69 -6.38 -21.81
N ASN A 146 -11.99 -6.57 -22.08
CA ASN A 146 -13.07 -6.45 -21.12
C ASN A 146 -13.88 -7.75 -20.94
N ASP A 147 -13.32 -8.91 -21.28
CA ASP A 147 -14.03 -10.20 -21.23
C ASP A 147 -14.38 -10.59 -19.80
N LEU A 148 -15.61 -10.28 -19.38
CA LEU A 148 -16.22 -10.76 -18.13
C LEU A 148 -17.06 -12.03 -18.35
N GLY A 149 -17.05 -12.59 -19.57
CA GLY A 149 -17.84 -13.78 -19.92
C GLY A 149 -17.30 -15.07 -19.30
N VAL A 150 -16.07 -15.04 -18.78
CA VAL A 150 -15.44 -16.14 -18.04
C VAL A 150 -14.63 -15.58 -16.86
N GLY A 151 -14.76 -16.18 -15.68
CA GLY A 151 -14.12 -15.70 -14.44
C GLY A 151 -12.60 -15.86 -14.35
N TYR A 152 -11.95 -16.25 -15.45
CA TYR A 152 -10.50 -16.47 -15.53
C TYR A 152 -9.81 -15.63 -16.61
N ALA A 153 -10.54 -14.74 -17.30
CA ALA A 153 -9.96 -13.84 -18.29
C ALA A 153 -9.15 -12.71 -17.63
N LEU A 154 -9.71 -12.15 -16.56
CA LEU A 154 -9.14 -11.09 -15.74
C LEU A 154 -8.97 -11.61 -14.31
N THR A 155 -7.91 -11.19 -13.62
CA THR A 155 -7.69 -11.58 -12.22
C THR A 155 -7.14 -10.47 -11.35
N ALA A 156 -7.59 -10.39 -10.10
CA ALA A 156 -7.07 -9.46 -9.11
C ALA A 156 -5.70 -9.93 -8.60
N ALA A 157 -4.64 -9.34 -9.14
CA ALA A 157 -3.26 -9.69 -8.86
C ALA A 157 -2.56 -8.64 -7.98
N SER A 158 -1.59 -9.06 -7.19
CA SER A 158 -0.73 -8.12 -6.47
C SER A 158 0.06 -7.27 -7.45
N THR A 159 0.32 -6.01 -7.10
CA THR A 159 1.19 -5.15 -7.91
C THR A 159 2.56 -5.78 -8.20
N LEU A 160 3.13 -6.54 -7.25
CA LEU A 160 4.43 -7.19 -7.43
C LEU A 160 4.38 -8.32 -8.47
N SER A 161 3.39 -9.19 -8.37
CA SER A 161 3.23 -10.33 -9.28
C SER A 161 2.82 -9.87 -10.68
N ASN A 162 1.89 -8.91 -10.78
CA ASN A 162 1.45 -8.35 -12.05
C ASN A 162 2.60 -7.68 -12.82
N GLN A 163 3.45 -6.91 -12.14
CA GLN A 163 4.65 -6.32 -12.74
C GLN A 163 5.72 -7.36 -13.09
N SER A 164 5.88 -8.39 -12.26
CA SER A 164 6.79 -9.50 -12.52
C SER A 164 6.39 -10.27 -13.77
N LYS A 165 5.08 -10.51 -13.95
CA LYS A 165 4.49 -11.11 -15.15
C LYS A 165 4.70 -10.21 -16.37
N SER A 166 4.25 -8.96 -16.29
CA SER A 166 4.27 -8.01 -17.41
C SER A 166 3.56 -8.61 -18.64
N ASP A 167 4.28 -8.84 -19.74
CA ASP A 167 3.76 -9.46 -20.97
C ASP A 167 4.34 -10.84 -21.24
N LYS A 168 4.89 -11.49 -20.20
CA LYS A 168 5.49 -12.81 -20.31
C LYS A 168 4.40 -13.89 -20.35
N ASP A 169 4.64 -14.89 -21.18
CA ASP A 169 3.87 -16.13 -21.28
C ASP A 169 4.32 -17.16 -20.22
N PRO A 170 3.62 -18.32 -20.12
CA PRO A 170 3.96 -19.40 -19.17
C PRO A 170 5.36 -20.00 -19.32
N ALA A 171 6.02 -19.88 -20.48
CA ALA A 171 7.41 -20.33 -20.64
C ALA A 171 8.41 -19.36 -20.02
N ARG A 172 8.05 -18.08 -19.87
CA ARG A 172 8.92 -17.02 -19.33
C ARG A 172 8.51 -16.54 -17.93
N TRP A 173 7.31 -16.87 -17.46
CA TRP A 173 6.83 -16.49 -16.14
C TRP A 173 5.78 -17.45 -15.60
N MET A 174 5.88 -17.78 -14.32
CA MET A 174 4.90 -18.56 -13.57
C MET A 174 4.60 -17.89 -12.23
N PRO A 175 3.36 -18.03 -11.71
CA PRO A 175 3.01 -17.62 -10.36
C PRO A 175 3.99 -18.16 -9.31
N THR A 176 4.36 -17.33 -8.33
CA THR A 176 5.18 -17.79 -7.20
C THR A 176 4.40 -18.63 -6.20
N ASN A 177 3.07 -18.46 -6.16
CA ASN A 177 2.17 -19.39 -5.51
C ASN A 177 2.04 -20.66 -6.36
N GLY A 178 2.90 -21.64 -6.10
CA GLY A 178 2.93 -22.90 -6.85
C GLY A 178 1.61 -23.68 -6.82
N ALA A 179 0.76 -23.46 -5.82
CA ALA A 179 -0.57 -24.09 -5.76
C ALA A 179 -1.52 -23.59 -6.87
N TYR A 180 -1.29 -22.38 -7.38
CA TYR A 180 -2.10 -21.77 -8.45
C TYR A 180 -1.51 -22.01 -9.86
N ALA A 181 -0.36 -22.68 -9.97
CA ALA A 181 0.32 -22.88 -11.25
C ALA A 181 -0.56 -23.60 -12.29
N CYS A 182 -1.31 -24.63 -11.86
CA CYS A 182 -2.13 -25.43 -12.76
C CYS A 182 -3.38 -24.69 -13.21
N GLU A 183 -4.01 -23.93 -12.31
CA GLU A 183 -5.13 -23.06 -12.65
C GLU A 183 -4.71 -21.95 -13.60
N TYR A 184 -3.58 -21.27 -13.33
CA TYR A 184 -3.03 -20.24 -14.22
C TYR A 184 -2.79 -20.74 -15.65
N VAL A 185 -2.11 -21.87 -15.81
CA VAL A 185 -1.78 -22.41 -17.14
C VAL A 185 -3.04 -22.90 -17.87
N THR A 186 -3.99 -23.47 -17.14
CA THR A 186 -5.29 -23.89 -17.68
C THR A 186 -6.07 -22.67 -18.18
N SER A 187 -6.21 -21.63 -17.37
CA SER A 187 -6.88 -20.38 -17.71
C SER A 187 -6.22 -19.67 -18.90
N TRP A 188 -4.89 -19.65 -18.94
CA TRP A 188 -4.14 -19.07 -20.06
C TRP A 188 -4.40 -19.83 -21.38
N ALA A 189 -4.40 -21.17 -21.35
CA ALA A 189 -4.72 -21.99 -22.51
C ALA A 189 -6.18 -21.84 -22.98
N LEU A 190 -7.14 -21.78 -22.03
CA LEU A 190 -8.56 -21.54 -22.33
C LEU A 190 -8.78 -20.17 -22.96
N MET A 191 -8.07 -19.13 -22.51
CA MET A 191 -8.14 -17.81 -23.13
C MET A 191 -7.58 -17.79 -24.55
N LYS A 192 -6.46 -18.49 -24.80
CA LYS A 192 -5.93 -18.64 -26.17
C LYS A 192 -6.93 -19.37 -27.07
N TYR A 193 -7.57 -20.43 -26.56
CA TYR A 193 -8.61 -21.17 -27.29
C TYR A 193 -9.84 -20.28 -27.59
N ARG A 194 -10.40 -19.63 -26.56
CA ARG A 194 -11.58 -18.76 -26.64
C ARG A 194 -11.43 -17.67 -27.71
N TRP A 195 -10.24 -17.09 -27.80
CA TRP A 195 -9.94 -15.99 -28.71
C TRP A 195 -9.16 -16.41 -29.95
N SER A 196 -9.06 -17.71 -30.23
CA SER A 196 -8.33 -18.25 -31.40
C SER A 196 -6.91 -17.66 -31.57
N LEU A 197 -6.23 -17.40 -30.46
CA LEU A 197 -4.86 -16.90 -30.43
C LEU A 197 -3.88 -18.07 -30.57
N THR A 198 -2.78 -17.84 -31.29
CA THR A 198 -1.74 -18.85 -31.45
C THR A 198 -0.88 -18.98 -30.19
N VAL A 199 -0.19 -20.12 -30.09
CA VAL A 199 0.91 -20.33 -29.14
C VAL A 199 2.20 -20.62 -29.87
N ASP A 200 3.33 -20.19 -29.33
CA ASP A 200 4.63 -20.58 -29.87
C ASP A 200 5.11 -21.93 -29.32
N SER A 201 6.24 -22.44 -29.84
CA SER A 201 6.75 -23.75 -29.43
C SER A 201 7.21 -23.81 -27.96
N ALA A 202 7.70 -22.70 -27.40
CA ALA A 202 8.12 -22.64 -26.01
C ALA A 202 6.91 -22.60 -25.08
N GLU A 203 5.90 -21.82 -25.44
CA GLU A 203 4.60 -21.76 -24.77
C GLU A 203 3.94 -23.14 -24.75
N LEU A 204 3.82 -23.78 -25.91
CA LEU A 204 3.24 -25.12 -26.02
C LEU A 204 3.95 -26.14 -25.12
N ALA A 205 5.28 -26.12 -25.09
CA ALA A 205 6.07 -26.99 -24.23
C ALA A 205 5.81 -26.71 -22.73
N ALA A 206 5.69 -25.43 -22.35
CA ALA A 206 5.36 -25.04 -20.98
C ALA A 206 3.95 -25.49 -20.56
N LEU A 207 2.96 -25.37 -21.46
CA LEU A 207 1.61 -25.88 -21.23
C LEU A 207 1.62 -27.40 -21.04
N GLN A 208 2.23 -28.15 -21.97
CA GLN A 208 2.31 -29.62 -21.90
C GLN A 208 3.03 -30.12 -20.64
N THR A 209 4.10 -29.43 -20.24
CA THR A 209 4.86 -29.78 -19.03
C THR A 209 4.03 -29.55 -17.77
N THR A 210 3.39 -28.39 -17.66
CA THR A 210 2.64 -28.01 -16.44
C THR A 210 1.32 -28.78 -16.32
N LEU A 211 0.65 -29.07 -17.44
CA LEU A 211 -0.62 -29.81 -17.48
C LEU A 211 -0.41 -31.34 -17.57
N SER A 212 0.78 -31.83 -17.22
CA SER A 212 1.04 -33.27 -17.08
C SER A 212 0.66 -33.78 -15.68
N GLY A 213 0.39 -35.08 -15.56
CA GLY A 213 0.01 -35.70 -14.29
C GLY A 213 -1.31 -35.17 -13.73
N SER A 214 -1.41 -35.06 -12.41
CA SER A 214 -2.66 -34.75 -11.69
C SER A 214 -3.29 -33.40 -12.06
N CYS A 215 -2.50 -32.41 -12.48
CA CYS A 215 -3.04 -31.13 -12.92
C CYS A 215 -3.85 -31.26 -14.21
N GLY A 216 -3.40 -32.15 -15.08
CA GLY A 216 -3.97 -32.44 -16.39
C GLY A 216 -5.28 -33.22 -16.39
N GLU A 217 -5.54 -33.96 -15.31
CA GLU A 217 -6.74 -34.81 -15.13
C GLU A 217 -8.02 -33.98 -14.88
N THR A 218 -7.86 -32.69 -14.56
CA THR A 218 -8.97 -31.76 -14.33
C THR A 218 -9.86 -31.65 -15.58
N ILE A 219 -11.16 -31.90 -15.43
CA ILE A 219 -12.15 -31.64 -16.48
C ILE A 219 -12.44 -30.15 -16.54
N VAL A 220 -12.37 -29.59 -17.73
CA VAL A 220 -12.64 -28.18 -18.03
C VAL A 220 -13.70 -28.05 -19.10
N ASP A 221 -14.57 -27.06 -18.94
CA ASP A 221 -15.55 -26.70 -19.96
C ASP A 221 -14.88 -25.82 -21.01
N LEU A 222 -14.99 -26.19 -22.30
CA LEU A 222 -14.47 -25.34 -23.37
C LEU A 222 -15.37 -24.11 -23.52
N PRO A 223 -14.80 -22.89 -23.47
CA PRO A 223 -15.57 -21.67 -23.65
C PRO A 223 -16.06 -21.54 -25.10
N GLN A 224 -17.09 -20.73 -25.30
CA GLN A 224 -17.50 -20.32 -26.64
C GLN A 224 -16.35 -19.59 -27.33
N VAL A 225 -16.05 -19.94 -28.58
CA VAL A 225 -15.03 -19.25 -29.38
C VAL A 225 -15.59 -17.93 -29.88
N MET A 226 -14.91 -16.83 -29.56
CA MET A 226 -15.38 -15.47 -29.82
C MET A 226 -15.13 -15.00 -31.27
N LEU A 227 -14.25 -15.67 -31.99
CA LEU A 227 -13.87 -15.33 -33.37
C LEU A 227 -14.32 -16.43 -34.34
N ALA A 228 -15.60 -16.46 -34.67
CA ALA A 228 -16.05 -17.29 -35.80
C ALA A 228 -15.56 -16.66 -37.13
N SER A 229 -15.04 -17.51 -38.02
CA SER A 229 -14.37 -17.13 -39.26
C SER A 229 -15.28 -16.33 -40.23
N THR A 230 -15.11 -15.01 -40.30
CA THR A 230 -15.47 -14.21 -41.48
C THR A 230 -14.50 -13.04 -41.65
N SER A 231 -13.73 -13.09 -42.72
CA SER A 231 -12.90 -11.98 -43.23
C SER A 231 -13.80 -10.85 -43.77
N PRO A 232 -13.59 -9.58 -43.39
CA PRO A 232 -14.25 -8.45 -44.05
C PRO A 232 -13.35 -7.82 -45.12
N GLU A 233 -13.97 -7.56 -46.27
CA GLU A 233 -13.48 -6.87 -47.48
C GLU A 233 -13.27 -5.35 -47.23
N PRO A 234 -12.29 -4.69 -47.87
CA PRO A 234 -11.99 -3.28 -47.59
C PRO A 234 -12.95 -2.33 -48.33
N THR A 235 -13.49 -1.34 -47.62
CA THR A 235 -14.35 -0.27 -48.19
C THR A 235 -13.64 1.10 -48.05
N PRO A 236 -13.78 2.04 -49.01
CA PRO A 236 -12.73 3.01 -49.34
C PRO A 236 -12.82 4.36 -48.60
N THR A 237 -11.68 5.05 -48.65
CA THR A 237 -11.35 6.39 -48.12
C THR A 237 -12.21 7.54 -48.67
N PRO A 238 -12.61 8.56 -47.87
CA PRO A 238 -13.08 9.84 -48.38
C PRO A 238 -11.97 10.91 -48.48
N THR A 239 -12.07 11.70 -49.55
CA THR A 239 -11.23 12.84 -49.99
C THR A 239 -11.43 14.11 -49.12
N PRO A 240 -10.46 15.04 -48.99
CA PRO A 240 -10.55 16.17 -48.06
C PRO A 240 -11.33 17.37 -48.62
N THR A 241 -12.03 18.09 -47.73
CA THR A 241 -12.69 19.38 -48.01
C THR A 241 -11.94 20.52 -47.30
N VAL A 242 -11.79 21.64 -48.01
CA VAL A 242 -11.03 22.85 -47.65
C VAL A 242 -11.80 23.73 -46.64
N GLU A 243 -11.10 24.29 -45.65
CA GLU A 243 -11.61 25.27 -44.67
C GLU A 243 -11.06 26.70 -44.95
N PRO A 244 -11.83 27.79 -44.74
CA PRO A 244 -11.45 29.14 -45.15
C PRO A 244 -10.62 29.94 -44.11
N THR A 245 -9.93 30.94 -44.65
CA THR A 245 -8.96 31.88 -44.07
C THR A 245 -9.42 32.66 -42.83
N ALA A 246 -8.53 32.77 -41.83
CA ALA A 246 -8.71 33.56 -40.61
C ALA A 246 -8.29 35.05 -40.75
N THR A 247 -9.02 35.94 -40.08
CA THR A 247 -8.79 37.40 -39.93
C THR A 247 -7.93 37.69 -38.68
N PRO A 248 -7.08 38.74 -38.64
CA PRO A 248 -6.11 38.93 -37.57
C PRO A 248 -6.70 39.44 -36.24
N THR A 249 -6.13 38.96 -35.12
CA THR A 249 -6.45 39.33 -33.73
C THR A 249 -5.45 40.38 -33.21
N PRO A 250 -5.87 41.39 -32.42
CA PRO A 250 -4.99 42.47 -31.95
C PRO A 250 -3.97 42.03 -30.88
N THR A 251 -2.87 42.77 -30.83
CA THR A 251 -1.69 42.62 -29.97
C THR A 251 -2.02 42.63 -28.47
N PRO A 252 -1.50 41.69 -27.66
CA PRO A 252 -1.77 41.65 -26.22
C PRO A 252 -0.91 42.65 -25.44
N GLU A 253 -1.56 43.29 -24.47
CA GLU A 253 -0.99 44.15 -23.43
C GLU A 253 -0.06 43.33 -22.48
N PRO A 254 1.02 43.91 -21.93
CA PRO A 254 1.98 43.19 -21.08
C PRO A 254 1.30 42.63 -19.82
N THR A 255 1.42 41.31 -19.64
CA THR A 255 0.90 40.58 -18.48
C THR A 255 1.69 40.96 -17.22
N PRO A 256 1.05 41.36 -16.12
CA PRO A 256 1.74 41.64 -14.86
C PRO A 256 2.45 40.38 -14.33
N ALA A 257 3.58 40.59 -13.63
CA ALA A 257 4.36 39.51 -13.05
C ALA A 257 3.49 38.65 -12.09
N PRO A 258 3.62 37.30 -12.12
CA PRO A 258 2.74 36.43 -11.35
C PRO A 258 2.95 36.62 -9.84
N GLU A 259 1.83 36.67 -9.11
CA GLU A 259 1.85 36.77 -7.64
C GLU A 259 2.62 35.60 -6.99
N PRO A 260 3.33 35.86 -5.88
CA PRO A 260 4.04 34.80 -5.15
C PRO A 260 3.05 33.78 -4.56
N ILE A 261 3.37 32.49 -4.69
CA ILE A 261 2.57 31.42 -4.10
C ILE A 261 2.67 31.50 -2.58
N THR A 262 1.52 31.61 -1.91
CA THR A 262 1.42 31.66 -0.44
C THR A 262 0.46 30.60 0.10
N PHE A 263 0.67 30.23 1.37
CA PHE A 263 -0.23 29.40 2.14
C PHE A 263 -0.70 30.14 3.41
N PRO A 264 -1.96 29.96 3.84
CA PRO A 264 -2.43 30.51 5.09
C PRO A 264 -1.67 29.88 6.27
N ALA A 265 -1.56 30.64 7.37
CA ALA A 265 -0.97 30.13 8.59
C ALA A 265 -1.79 28.96 9.15
N GLY A 266 -1.12 27.96 9.72
CA GLY A 266 -1.77 26.75 10.24
C GLY A 266 -1.72 25.59 9.24
N THR A 267 -2.85 24.93 8.98
CA THR A 267 -2.89 23.72 8.14
C THR A 267 -3.55 23.99 6.78
N SER A 268 -3.08 23.30 5.75
CA SER A 268 -3.59 23.35 4.38
C SER A 268 -3.53 21.96 3.76
N ARG A 269 -4.31 21.74 2.70
CA ARG A 269 -4.34 20.45 1.98
C ARG A 269 -4.38 20.68 0.47
N LEU A 270 -3.57 19.92 -0.25
CA LEU A 270 -3.61 19.80 -1.70
C LEU A 270 -3.96 18.35 -2.01
N ALA A 271 -5.19 18.12 -2.47
CA ALA A 271 -5.73 16.79 -2.70
C ALA A 271 -6.80 16.83 -3.79
N GLY A 272 -7.00 15.68 -4.42
CA GLY A 272 -8.14 15.41 -5.29
C GLY A 272 -8.67 13.98 -5.10
N ALA A 273 -9.60 13.55 -5.95
CA ALA A 273 -10.20 12.22 -5.85
C ALA A 273 -9.19 11.11 -6.10
N ASP A 274 -8.20 11.37 -6.96
CA ASP A 274 -7.09 10.48 -7.23
C ASP A 274 -5.74 11.23 -7.27
N ARG A 275 -4.68 10.51 -7.65
CA ARG A 275 -3.32 11.03 -7.79
C ARG A 275 -3.15 12.08 -8.89
N PHE A 276 -3.95 11.99 -9.96
CA PHE A 276 -3.94 12.94 -11.05
C PHE A 276 -4.61 14.25 -10.61
N ASP A 277 -5.75 14.14 -9.93
CA ASP A 277 -6.44 15.31 -9.36
C ASP A 277 -5.60 15.97 -8.27
N THR A 278 -4.86 15.20 -7.48
CA THR A 278 -3.92 15.76 -6.51
C THR A 278 -2.77 16.52 -7.21
N ALA A 279 -2.20 15.96 -8.28
CA ALA A 279 -1.19 16.66 -9.08
C ALA A 279 -1.76 17.94 -9.73
N ILE A 280 -3.01 17.90 -10.21
CA ILE A 280 -3.74 19.07 -10.73
C ILE A 280 -3.99 20.10 -9.61
N ALA A 281 -4.38 19.67 -8.41
CA ALA A 281 -4.58 20.56 -7.27
C ALA A 281 -3.29 21.28 -6.86
N VAL A 282 -2.16 20.59 -6.96
CA VAL A 282 -0.83 21.19 -6.76
C VAL A 282 -0.50 22.17 -7.90
N SER A 283 -0.70 21.79 -9.16
CA SER A 283 -0.37 22.64 -10.31
C SER A 283 -1.22 23.91 -10.40
N LYS A 284 -2.43 23.90 -9.85
CA LYS A 284 -3.28 25.10 -9.71
C LYS A 284 -2.67 26.21 -8.86
N LYS A 285 -1.60 25.94 -8.09
CA LYS A 285 -0.80 26.98 -7.44
C LYS A 285 0.08 27.75 -8.42
N TYR A 286 0.31 27.24 -9.61
CA TYR A 286 1.11 27.88 -10.65
C TYR A 286 0.20 28.74 -11.54
N ALA A 287 0.61 29.99 -11.73
CA ALA A 287 0.03 30.87 -12.74
C ALA A 287 0.30 30.33 -14.16
N PRO A 288 -0.58 30.62 -15.14
CA PRO A 288 -0.30 30.33 -16.55
C PRO A 288 1.01 30.96 -17.04
N GLY A 289 1.65 30.35 -18.05
CA GLY A 289 2.90 30.81 -18.63
C GLY A 289 4.16 30.20 -18.00
N VAL A 290 4.07 28.97 -17.47
CA VAL A 290 5.21 28.31 -16.82
C VAL A 290 6.34 27.98 -17.81
N GLU A 291 7.60 28.07 -17.36
CA GLU A 291 8.77 27.75 -18.21
C GLU A 291 8.74 26.30 -18.70
N ALA A 292 8.34 25.38 -17.84
CA ALA A 292 8.23 23.98 -18.17
C ALA A 292 7.11 23.28 -17.39
N VAL A 293 6.50 22.27 -18.02
CA VAL A 293 5.71 21.24 -17.33
C VAL A 293 6.44 19.92 -17.46
N PHE A 294 6.60 19.20 -16.35
CA PHE A 294 7.06 17.82 -16.38
C PHE A 294 5.85 16.89 -16.34
N VAL A 295 5.88 15.86 -17.17
CA VAL A 295 4.89 14.78 -17.20
C VAL A 295 5.61 13.49 -16.91
N ALA A 296 5.18 12.78 -15.86
CA ALA A 296 5.72 11.48 -15.51
C ALA A 296 4.60 10.45 -15.34
N THR A 297 4.95 9.17 -15.42
CA THR A 297 4.00 8.10 -15.18
C THR A 297 3.59 8.02 -13.71
N ALA A 298 2.32 7.71 -13.49
CA ALA A 298 1.75 7.43 -12.19
C ALA A 298 1.97 5.99 -11.71
N MET A 299 2.80 5.19 -12.39
CA MET A 299 2.93 3.73 -12.12
C MET A 299 4.38 3.28 -11.82
N ASN A 300 5.40 4.01 -12.31
CA ASN A 300 6.82 3.68 -12.12
C ASN A 300 7.65 4.95 -11.88
N PHE A 301 7.75 5.35 -10.61
CA PHE A 301 8.10 6.71 -10.17
C PHE A 301 9.57 7.10 -9.96
N PRO A 302 10.61 6.26 -10.10
CA PRO A 302 11.97 6.74 -9.88
C PRO A 302 12.35 7.85 -10.89
N ASP A 303 11.85 7.74 -12.13
CA ASP A 303 11.97 8.78 -13.15
C ASP A 303 11.34 10.12 -12.70
N ALA A 304 10.26 10.04 -11.93
CA ALA A 304 9.54 11.20 -11.40
C ALA A 304 10.28 11.90 -10.25
N LEU A 305 11.17 11.22 -9.51
CA LEU A 305 11.94 11.82 -8.42
C LEU A 305 12.99 12.82 -8.94
N SER A 306 13.78 12.41 -9.93
CA SER A 306 14.69 13.34 -10.62
C SER A 306 13.91 14.42 -11.38
N ALA A 307 12.73 14.09 -11.94
CA ALA A 307 11.87 15.07 -12.59
C ALA A 307 11.30 16.10 -11.61
N ALA A 308 10.95 15.74 -10.37
CA ALA A 308 10.41 16.67 -9.39
C ALA A 308 11.46 17.74 -8.99
N ALA A 309 12.72 17.33 -8.78
CA ALA A 309 13.80 18.27 -8.52
C ALA A 309 14.09 19.18 -9.73
N ALA A 310 14.05 18.61 -10.95
CA ALA A 310 14.18 19.38 -12.19
C ALA A 310 13.02 20.37 -12.41
N ALA A 311 11.79 19.96 -12.09
CA ALA A 311 10.60 20.81 -12.13
C ALA A 311 10.72 21.97 -11.14
N ALA A 312 11.17 21.69 -9.91
CA ALA A 312 11.46 22.73 -8.91
C ALA A 312 12.50 23.74 -9.42
N TYR A 313 13.59 23.26 -10.04
CA TYR A 313 14.63 24.13 -10.60
C TYR A 313 14.11 25.06 -11.72
N LEU A 314 13.24 24.55 -12.60
CA LEU A 314 12.63 25.34 -13.69
C LEU A 314 11.37 26.12 -13.25
N ASN A 315 11.05 26.15 -11.96
CA ASN A 315 9.80 26.75 -11.44
C ASN A 315 8.53 26.17 -12.10
N GLY A 316 8.59 24.92 -12.58
CA GLY A 316 7.50 24.23 -13.26
C GLY A 316 6.75 23.24 -12.36
N PRO A 317 5.50 22.88 -12.69
CA PRO A 317 4.81 21.79 -12.02
C PRO A 317 5.20 20.42 -12.62
N LEU A 318 5.02 19.38 -11.80
CA LEU A 318 5.04 17.99 -12.24
C LEU A 318 3.60 17.46 -12.23
N LEU A 319 3.12 17.04 -13.40
CA LEU A 319 1.84 16.37 -13.57
C LEU A 319 2.05 14.88 -13.82
N LEU A 320 1.02 14.11 -13.48
CA LEU A 320 1.02 12.66 -13.60
C LEU A 320 0.07 12.22 -14.71
N THR A 321 0.41 11.12 -15.36
CA THR A 321 -0.44 10.45 -16.35
C THR A 321 -0.35 8.92 -16.18
N PRO A 322 -1.41 8.15 -16.46
CA PRO A 322 -1.27 6.74 -16.77
C PRO A 322 -0.30 6.52 -17.94
N ALA A 323 0.21 5.30 -18.08
CA ALA A 323 1.25 4.99 -19.06
C ALA A 323 0.75 5.05 -20.52
N SER A 324 -0.50 4.64 -20.77
CA SER A 324 -1.05 4.44 -22.11
C SER A 324 -1.93 5.59 -22.59
N SER A 325 -2.75 6.16 -21.70
CA SER A 325 -3.71 7.23 -22.02
C SER A 325 -3.66 8.34 -20.97
N MET A 326 -3.65 9.59 -21.44
CA MET A 326 -3.66 10.77 -20.58
C MET A 326 -5.10 11.24 -20.36
N PRO A 327 -5.59 11.28 -19.10
CA PRO A 327 -6.91 11.80 -18.79
C PRO A 327 -7.10 13.22 -19.33
N LEU A 328 -8.30 13.52 -19.85
CA LEU A 328 -8.64 14.85 -20.39
C LEU A 328 -8.37 15.96 -19.36
N LYS A 329 -8.67 15.70 -18.08
CA LYS A 329 -8.39 16.61 -16.95
C LYS A 329 -6.91 17.00 -16.83
N VAL A 330 -5.98 16.08 -17.11
CA VAL A 330 -4.54 16.35 -17.08
C VAL A 330 -4.16 17.20 -18.29
N ARG A 331 -4.65 16.84 -19.48
CA ARG A 331 -4.43 17.59 -20.72
C ARG A 331 -4.91 19.04 -20.59
N ASP A 332 -6.11 19.23 -20.05
CA ASP A 332 -6.74 20.54 -19.93
C ASP A 332 -6.02 21.40 -18.88
N GLU A 333 -5.50 20.79 -17.81
CA GLU A 333 -4.62 21.48 -16.87
C GLU A 333 -3.29 21.90 -17.51
N ILE A 334 -2.69 21.07 -18.38
CA ILE A 334 -1.48 21.45 -19.14
C ILE A 334 -1.78 22.64 -20.06
N LYS A 335 -2.95 22.66 -20.73
CA LYS A 335 -3.39 23.82 -21.53
C LYS A 335 -3.57 25.06 -20.67
N ARG A 336 -4.18 24.96 -19.48
CA ARG A 336 -4.34 26.07 -18.52
C ARG A 336 -2.99 26.66 -18.12
N LEU A 337 -1.99 25.81 -17.89
CA LEU A 337 -0.64 26.20 -17.48
C LEU A 337 0.14 26.93 -18.58
N LYS A 338 -0.25 26.80 -19.86
CA LYS A 338 0.41 27.42 -21.03
C LYS A 338 1.95 27.27 -20.98
N PRO A 339 2.50 26.04 -20.91
CA PRO A 339 3.93 25.83 -20.78
C PRO A 339 4.69 26.27 -22.02
N LYS A 340 5.89 26.86 -21.85
CA LYS A 340 6.81 27.08 -22.97
C LYS A 340 7.39 25.76 -23.50
N LYS A 341 7.53 24.77 -22.63
CA LYS A 341 8.06 23.43 -22.98
C LYS A 341 7.47 22.35 -22.08
N ILE A 342 7.29 21.15 -22.64
CA ILE A 342 6.84 19.97 -21.91
C ILE A 342 7.96 18.94 -21.91
N TYR A 343 8.32 18.44 -20.73
CA TYR A 343 9.27 17.35 -20.56
C TYR A 343 8.55 16.08 -20.17
N ILE A 344 8.73 15.01 -20.94
CA ILE A 344 8.27 13.68 -20.55
C ILE A 344 9.41 12.96 -19.83
N ALA A 345 9.22 12.64 -18.55
CA ALA A 345 10.15 11.82 -17.79
C ALA A 345 9.83 10.34 -18.02
N GLY A 346 10.72 9.65 -18.72
CA GLY A 346 10.59 8.23 -19.03
C GLY A 346 10.47 7.90 -20.53
N GLY A 347 10.78 6.65 -20.85
CA GLY A 347 10.68 6.10 -22.21
C GLY A 347 9.24 5.93 -22.69
N SER A 348 9.06 5.54 -23.95
CA SER A 348 7.74 5.28 -24.55
C SER A 348 6.97 4.15 -23.85
N ALA A 349 7.66 3.21 -23.22
CA ALA A 349 7.05 2.12 -22.45
C ALA A 349 6.32 2.58 -21.18
N VAL A 350 6.69 3.74 -20.61
CA VAL A 350 6.11 4.25 -19.36
C VAL A 350 5.24 5.48 -19.55
N VAL A 351 5.48 6.26 -20.61
CA VAL A 351 4.59 7.32 -21.10
C VAL A 351 4.54 7.18 -22.62
N SER A 352 3.42 6.72 -23.15
CA SER A 352 3.26 6.32 -24.55
C SER A 352 3.59 7.42 -25.57
N GLU A 353 3.82 7.01 -26.81
CA GLU A 353 3.96 7.96 -27.93
C GLU A 353 2.64 8.68 -28.26
N SER A 354 1.48 8.07 -27.97
CA SER A 354 0.19 8.75 -28.11
C SER A 354 0.05 9.93 -27.15
N ILE A 355 0.51 9.78 -25.90
CA ILE A 355 0.58 10.88 -24.94
C ILE A 355 1.56 11.95 -25.44
N ARG A 356 2.74 11.57 -25.95
CA ARG A 356 3.70 12.55 -26.52
C ARG A 356 3.10 13.35 -27.68
N ARG A 357 2.40 12.69 -28.61
CA ARG A 357 1.69 13.36 -29.71
C ARG A 357 0.63 14.33 -29.19
N SER A 358 -0.18 13.90 -28.22
CA SER A 358 -1.20 14.74 -27.57
C SER A 358 -0.60 15.97 -26.89
N LEU A 359 0.55 15.82 -26.24
CA LEU A 359 1.28 16.92 -25.60
C LEU A 359 1.93 17.86 -26.62
N SER A 360 2.40 17.32 -27.76
CA SER A 360 3.05 18.10 -28.83
C SER A 360 2.08 19.05 -29.54
N ALA A 361 0.77 18.77 -29.47
CA ALA A 361 -0.27 19.69 -29.92
C ALA A 361 -0.48 20.89 -28.97
N ILE A 362 0.12 20.89 -27.77
CA ILE A 362 -0.04 21.97 -26.77
C ILE A 362 1.21 22.86 -26.74
N ALA A 363 2.39 22.26 -26.64
CA ALA A 363 3.67 22.97 -26.58
C ALA A 363 4.81 22.05 -27.05
N PRO A 364 6.02 22.58 -27.35
CA PRO A 364 7.18 21.76 -27.70
C PRO A 364 7.47 20.68 -26.65
N VAL A 365 7.56 19.42 -27.07
CA VAL A 365 7.78 18.28 -26.18
C VAL A 365 9.20 17.73 -26.34
N GLN A 366 9.86 17.46 -25.22
CA GLN A 366 11.10 16.68 -25.17
C GLN A 366 10.92 15.44 -24.27
N ARG A 367 11.15 14.26 -24.85
CA ARG A 367 11.19 13.01 -24.07
C ARG A 367 12.57 12.80 -23.46
N LEU A 368 12.59 12.49 -22.17
CA LEU A 368 13.78 12.24 -21.37
C LEU A 368 13.67 10.82 -20.80
N GLY A 369 13.84 9.82 -21.65
CA GLY A 369 13.76 8.39 -21.29
C GLY A 369 15.05 7.66 -21.61
N GLY A 370 15.51 6.81 -20.68
CA GLY A 370 16.63 5.87 -20.87
C GLY A 370 16.20 4.41 -20.75
N ALA A 371 17.13 3.49 -20.97
CA ALA A 371 16.92 2.05 -20.81
C ALA A 371 16.70 1.64 -19.34
N SER A 372 17.09 2.51 -18.40
CA SER A 372 16.84 2.33 -16.97
C SER A 372 16.48 3.65 -16.31
N ARG A 373 15.92 3.56 -15.11
CA ARG A 373 15.61 4.72 -14.26
C ARG A 373 16.82 5.62 -13.98
N TYR A 374 18.00 5.03 -13.91
CA TYR A 374 19.24 5.76 -13.68
C TYR A 374 19.63 6.57 -14.91
N GLU A 375 19.48 5.99 -16.10
CA GLU A 375 19.74 6.68 -17.36
C GLU A 375 18.67 7.76 -17.64
N THR A 376 17.40 7.49 -17.36
CA THR A 376 16.34 8.51 -17.40
C THR A 376 16.70 9.69 -16.49
N GLY A 377 17.04 9.43 -15.22
CA GLY A 377 17.48 10.47 -14.29
C GLY A 377 18.68 11.27 -14.79
N GLN A 378 19.68 10.61 -15.39
CA GLN A 378 20.83 11.28 -16.00
C GLN A 378 20.43 12.18 -17.18
N LYS A 379 19.53 11.73 -18.05
CA LYS A 379 19.01 12.53 -19.17
C LYS A 379 18.24 13.76 -18.69
N ILE A 380 17.43 13.60 -17.64
CA ILE A 380 16.72 14.71 -16.99
C ILE A 380 17.72 15.73 -16.46
N VAL A 381 18.69 15.27 -15.68
CA VAL A 381 19.69 16.15 -15.06
C VAL A 381 20.49 16.91 -16.12
N LYS A 382 21.01 16.23 -17.15
CA LYS A 382 21.78 16.87 -18.24
C LYS A 382 20.96 17.85 -19.06
N SER A 383 19.67 17.60 -19.25
CA SER A 383 18.81 18.46 -20.07
C SER A 383 18.34 19.71 -19.34
N VAL A 384 18.32 19.69 -18.00
CA VAL A 384 17.68 20.74 -17.20
C VAL A 384 18.71 21.58 -16.45
N PHE A 385 19.78 20.97 -15.94
CA PHE A 385 20.80 21.66 -15.16
C PHE A 385 21.99 21.98 -16.07
N PRO A 386 22.24 23.26 -16.42
CA PRO A 386 23.39 23.65 -17.22
C PRO A 386 24.71 23.45 -16.46
N SER A 387 24.68 23.67 -15.15
CA SER A 387 25.77 23.40 -14.21
C SER A 387 25.19 23.22 -12.81
N SER A 388 25.95 22.60 -11.91
CA SER A 388 25.59 22.56 -10.49
C SER A 388 26.84 22.28 -9.66
N SER A 389 27.05 23.08 -8.61
CA SER A 389 28.17 22.89 -7.67
C SER A 389 27.92 21.76 -6.66
N HIS A 390 26.66 21.37 -6.46
CA HIS A 390 26.23 20.36 -5.51
C HIS A 390 25.28 19.34 -6.14
N ALA A 391 25.28 18.10 -5.69
CA ALA A 391 24.29 17.11 -6.12
C ALA A 391 23.83 16.21 -4.96
N PHE A 392 22.56 15.85 -4.97
CA PHE A 392 22.01 14.87 -4.03
C PHE A 392 22.08 13.47 -4.67
N ILE A 393 22.67 12.51 -3.96
CA ILE A 393 22.78 11.12 -4.41
C ILE A 393 21.79 10.27 -3.62
N ALA A 394 20.84 9.68 -4.31
CA ALA A 394 19.83 8.82 -3.69
C ALA A 394 19.76 7.46 -4.39
N THR A 395 19.28 6.44 -3.68
CA THR A 395 18.98 5.16 -4.33
C THR A 395 17.77 5.29 -5.25
N GLY A 396 17.83 4.68 -6.44
CA GLY A 396 16.66 4.54 -7.30
C GLY A 396 15.87 3.24 -7.06
N ARG A 397 16.28 2.41 -6.08
CA ARG A 397 15.56 1.17 -5.72
C ARG A 397 14.34 1.43 -4.84
N THR A 398 14.45 2.43 -3.96
CA THR A 398 13.37 2.91 -3.10
C THR A 398 13.29 4.43 -3.20
N PHE A 399 12.22 5.03 -2.71
CA PHE A 399 11.89 6.43 -2.96
C PHE A 399 11.91 7.39 -1.75
N PRO A 400 11.68 6.97 -0.48
CA PRO A 400 11.34 7.94 0.57
C PRO A 400 12.41 9.00 0.81
N ASP A 401 13.68 8.60 0.75
CA ASP A 401 14.82 9.49 0.99
C ASP A 401 15.01 10.48 -0.17
N ALA A 402 14.83 10.03 -1.41
CA ALA A 402 14.88 10.87 -2.61
C ALA A 402 13.72 11.87 -2.67
N LEU A 403 12.52 11.46 -2.24
CA LEU A 403 11.35 12.34 -2.15
C LEU A 403 11.60 13.46 -1.13
N ALA A 404 12.05 13.12 0.07
CA ALA A 404 12.38 14.10 1.10
C ALA A 404 13.51 15.05 0.66
N ALA A 405 14.49 14.52 -0.08
CA ALA A 405 15.58 15.30 -0.64
C ALA A 405 15.13 16.32 -1.70
N THR A 406 13.98 16.14 -2.34
CA THR A 406 13.52 17.02 -3.43
C THR A 406 13.32 18.46 -2.96
N GLY A 407 12.76 18.66 -1.75
CA GLY A 407 12.62 20.00 -1.16
C GLY A 407 13.98 20.68 -0.97
N ALA A 408 14.94 19.96 -0.36
CA ALA A 408 16.30 20.45 -0.14
C ALA A 408 17.05 20.69 -1.46
N ALA A 409 16.91 19.80 -2.44
CA ALA A 409 17.52 19.91 -3.75
C ALA A 409 17.01 21.14 -4.52
N GLY A 410 15.69 21.35 -4.54
CA GLY A 410 15.09 22.56 -5.12
C GLY A 410 15.56 23.84 -4.42
N ALA A 411 15.61 23.84 -3.08
CA ALA A 411 16.07 24.99 -2.30
C ALA A 411 17.53 25.39 -2.61
N ASN A 412 18.36 24.42 -3.01
CA ASN A 412 19.78 24.60 -3.32
C ASN A 412 20.08 24.61 -4.83
N ALA A 413 19.04 24.62 -5.68
CA ALA A 413 19.19 24.54 -7.14
C ALA A 413 20.08 23.37 -7.61
N ALA A 414 19.97 22.23 -6.93
CA ALA A 414 20.80 21.05 -7.13
C ALA A 414 19.97 19.87 -7.70
N PRO A 415 20.57 19.02 -8.55
CA PRO A 415 19.91 17.81 -9.03
C PRO A 415 19.81 16.73 -7.95
N VAL A 416 18.74 15.92 -8.04
CA VAL A 416 18.67 14.60 -7.40
C VAL A 416 19.07 13.53 -8.42
N VAL A 417 20.23 12.91 -8.17
CA VAL A 417 20.83 11.89 -9.02
C VAL A 417 20.58 10.52 -8.41
N LEU A 418 19.91 9.66 -9.18
CA LEU A 418 19.62 8.29 -8.76
C LEU A 418 20.78 7.36 -9.11
N VAL A 419 21.12 6.48 -8.16
CA VAL A 419 22.08 5.39 -8.35
C VAL A 419 21.45 4.06 -7.96
N ASP A 420 21.98 2.96 -8.50
CA ASP A 420 21.74 1.65 -7.91
C ASP A 420 22.46 1.61 -6.56
N GLY A 421 21.74 1.94 -5.50
CA GLY A 421 22.33 2.23 -4.21
C GLY A 421 23.00 1.03 -3.53
N VAL A 422 22.70 -0.22 -3.89
CA VAL A 422 23.42 -1.38 -3.32
C VAL A 422 24.54 -1.89 -4.23
N SER A 423 24.76 -1.24 -5.37
CA SER A 423 25.91 -1.53 -6.23
C SER A 423 27.22 -1.30 -5.47
N ARG A 424 28.26 -2.04 -5.87
CA ARG A 424 29.63 -1.87 -5.36
C ARG A 424 30.35 -0.68 -5.97
N SER A 425 29.78 -0.06 -7.01
CA SER A 425 30.39 1.07 -7.69
C SER A 425 29.36 2.03 -8.28
N VAL A 426 29.75 3.31 -8.35
CA VAL A 426 29.04 4.34 -9.11
C VAL A 426 29.31 4.11 -10.61
N PRO A 427 28.26 4.05 -11.45
CA PRO A 427 28.45 3.93 -12.90
C PRO A 427 29.31 5.08 -13.45
N ALA A 428 30.21 4.77 -14.38
CA ALA A 428 31.07 5.76 -15.03
C ALA A 428 30.27 6.90 -15.68
N ALA A 429 29.11 6.58 -16.28
CA ALA A 429 28.19 7.57 -16.84
C ALA A 429 27.70 8.59 -15.79
N THR A 430 27.46 8.16 -14.54
CA THR A 430 27.07 9.06 -13.44
C THR A 430 28.22 9.96 -13.05
N LEU A 431 29.44 9.42 -12.88
CA LEU A 431 30.62 10.21 -12.54
C LEU A 431 30.95 11.25 -13.61
N ASN A 432 30.90 10.86 -14.89
CA ASN A 432 31.13 11.76 -16.02
C ASN A 432 30.07 12.86 -16.08
N MET A 433 28.80 12.54 -15.79
CA MET A 433 27.75 13.54 -15.70
C MET A 433 28.00 14.55 -14.57
N LEU A 434 28.33 14.08 -13.36
CA LEU A 434 28.62 14.96 -12.23
C LEU A 434 29.83 15.87 -12.52
N ALA A 435 30.88 15.33 -13.13
CA ALA A 435 32.05 16.10 -13.55
C ALA A 435 31.69 17.16 -14.61
N GLY A 436 30.91 16.78 -15.63
CA GLY A 436 30.46 17.71 -16.68
C GLY A 436 29.59 18.86 -16.17
N LEU A 437 28.84 18.65 -15.09
CA LEU A 437 28.07 19.70 -14.42
C LEU A 437 28.92 20.64 -13.54
N GLY A 438 30.18 20.29 -13.29
CA GLY A 438 31.05 21.04 -12.40
C GLY A 438 30.81 20.78 -10.91
N VAL A 439 30.21 19.64 -10.54
CA VAL A 439 29.91 19.28 -9.15
C VAL A 439 31.18 19.24 -8.31
N LYS A 440 31.14 19.87 -7.13
CA LYS A 440 32.24 19.94 -6.15
C LYS A 440 31.92 19.18 -4.87
N SER A 441 30.66 19.13 -4.49
CA SER A 441 30.20 18.42 -3.32
C SER A 441 28.97 17.58 -3.61
N VAL A 442 28.80 16.49 -2.86
CA VAL A 442 27.64 15.60 -2.96
C VAL A 442 27.09 15.29 -1.58
N THR A 443 25.76 15.27 -1.46
CA THR A 443 25.07 14.78 -0.26
C THR A 443 24.42 13.45 -0.59
N ILE A 444 24.87 12.38 0.04
CA ILE A 444 24.23 11.07 -0.03
C ILE A 444 23.04 11.07 0.93
N VAL A 445 21.85 10.81 0.42
CA VAL A 445 20.63 10.69 1.23
C VAL A 445 20.27 9.22 1.44
N GLY A 446 20.04 8.87 2.71
CA GLY A 446 19.81 7.50 3.16
C GLY A 446 21.02 6.86 3.83
N GLY A 447 20.74 5.84 4.63
CA GLY A 447 21.75 5.01 5.30
C GLY A 447 22.56 4.15 4.32
N THR A 448 23.51 3.38 4.85
CA THR A 448 24.38 2.49 4.06
C THR A 448 23.63 1.35 3.36
N GLY A 449 22.46 0.94 3.89
CA GLY A 449 21.57 0.00 3.23
C GLY A 449 20.81 0.60 2.04
N ALA A 450 20.67 1.93 1.96
CA ALA A 450 20.06 2.62 0.83
C ALA A 450 21.11 2.93 -0.24
N VAL A 451 22.23 3.55 0.14
CA VAL A 451 23.38 3.83 -0.72
C VAL A 451 24.63 3.28 -0.05
N SER A 452 25.29 2.31 -0.68
CA SER A 452 26.37 1.51 -0.12
C SER A 452 27.56 2.34 0.33
N SER A 453 28.32 1.82 1.29
CA SER A 453 29.59 2.41 1.69
C SER A 453 30.60 2.42 0.54
N SER A 454 30.56 1.43 -0.37
CA SER A 454 31.42 1.39 -1.55
C SER A 454 31.16 2.55 -2.51
N ILE A 455 29.90 2.89 -2.76
CA ILE A 455 29.52 4.10 -3.54
C ILE A 455 30.05 5.35 -2.86
N GLU A 456 29.85 5.48 -1.54
CA GLU A 456 30.34 6.63 -0.78
C GLU A 456 31.87 6.77 -0.85
N SER A 457 32.62 5.68 -0.68
CA SER A 457 34.08 5.68 -0.80
C SER A 457 34.54 6.17 -2.18
N GLN A 458 33.86 5.78 -3.26
CA GLN A 458 34.18 6.25 -4.61
C GLN A 458 33.85 7.73 -4.84
N LEU A 459 32.75 8.22 -4.27
CA LEU A 459 32.39 9.64 -4.35
C LEU A 459 33.38 10.51 -3.56
N ARG A 460 33.82 10.07 -2.38
CA ARG A 460 34.82 10.77 -1.55
C ARG A 460 36.17 10.98 -2.23
N GLN A 461 36.52 10.13 -3.21
CA GLN A 461 37.76 10.30 -3.98
C GLN A 461 37.72 11.51 -4.93
N ARG A 462 36.53 12.02 -5.26
CA ARG A 462 36.32 13.06 -6.30
C ARG A 462 35.59 14.30 -5.80
N TYR A 463 34.73 14.15 -4.79
CA TYR A 463 33.83 15.20 -4.33
C TYR A 463 33.85 15.30 -2.80
N SER A 464 33.66 16.51 -2.27
CA SER A 464 33.35 16.69 -0.85
C SER A 464 32.01 16.01 -0.54
N THR A 465 32.04 14.91 0.21
CA THR A 465 30.90 14.00 0.34
C THR A 465 30.40 13.99 1.78
N SER A 466 29.11 14.29 1.97
CA SER A 466 28.40 14.10 3.24
C SER A 466 27.33 13.01 3.08
N ARG A 467 26.94 12.38 4.18
CA ARG A 467 25.80 11.45 4.22
C ARG A 467 24.80 11.90 5.26
N ILE A 468 23.54 11.89 4.89
CA ILE A 468 22.41 12.14 5.78
C ILE A 468 21.48 10.93 5.72
N GLY A 469 21.43 10.17 6.82
CA GLY A 469 20.55 9.02 6.98
C GLY A 469 19.93 8.99 8.37
N GLY A 470 18.94 8.12 8.56
CA GLY A 470 18.29 7.86 9.84
C GLY A 470 17.99 6.38 10.02
N ALA A 471 17.47 6.02 11.20
CA ALA A 471 17.09 4.64 11.52
C ALA A 471 15.97 4.10 10.61
N ASP A 472 15.16 5.01 10.05
CA ASP A 472 14.11 4.72 9.08
C ASP A 472 13.93 5.90 8.10
N ARG A 473 12.95 5.79 7.21
CA ARG A 473 12.61 6.82 6.21
C ARG A 473 12.17 8.15 6.83
N TYR A 474 11.52 8.10 7.99
CA TYR A 474 10.97 9.28 8.66
C TYR A 474 12.08 10.07 9.35
N ALA A 475 12.99 9.37 10.03
CA ALA A 475 14.20 9.93 10.60
C ALA A 475 15.13 10.49 9.51
N THR A 476 15.26 9.79 8.37
CA THR A 476 16.06 10.30 7.24
C THR A 476 15.48 11.61 6.70
N ALA A 477 14.18 11.69 6.46
CA ALA A 477 13.54 12.92 6.00
C ALA A 477 13.68 14.08 7.02
N ALA A 478 13.50 13.80 8.31
CA ALA A 478 13.72 14.79 9.36
C ALA A 478 15.18 15.30 9.37
N ASN A 479 16.15 14.41 9.24
CA ASN A 479 17.57 14.77 9.22
C ASN A 479 17.94 15.59 7.97
N ILE A 480 17.38 15.26 6.80
CA ILE A 480 17.53 16.06 5.58
C ILE A 480 16.96 17.46 5.83
N ASN A 481 15.73 17.54 6.35
CA ASN A 481 15.09 18.84 6.55
C ASN A 481 15.83 19.71 7.57
N ASN A 482 16.33 19.12 8.66
CA ASN A 482 17.14 19.84 9.66
C ASN A 482 18.48 20.35 9.10
N ALA A 483 19.05 19.67 8.09
CA ALA A 483 20.33 20.06 7.52
C ALA A 483 20.21 21.23 6.52
N PHE A 484 19.05 21.39 5.87
CA PHE A 484 18.89 22.33 4.76
C PHE A 484 17.88 23.47 5.02
N PHE A 485 17.08 23.38 6.08
CA PHE A 485 16.10 24.41 6.43
C PHE A 485 16.32 24.91 7.85
N SER A 486 16.07 26.20 8.06
CA SER A 486 16.20 26.87 9.35
C SER A 486 14.82 27.23 9.90
N ALA A 487 14.73 27.42 11.21
CA ALA A 487 13.47 27.75 11.86
C ALA A 487 12.87 29.06 11.30
N GLY A 488 11.58 29.03 10.96
CA GLY A 488 10.83 30.20 10.50
C GLY A 488 11.14 30.68 9.08
N THR A 489 12.05 30.05 8.34
CA THR A 489 12.42 30.51 6.98
C THR A 489 11.55 29.91 5.88
N ALA A 490 11.01 28.71 6.09
CA ALA A 490 10.18 28.04 5.09
C ALA A 490 8.72 28.57 5.11
N PRO A 491 8.16 28.97 3.96
CA PRO A 491 6.77 29.45 3.88
C PRO A 491 5.76 28.34 4.19
N ALA A 492 6.11 27.08 3.92
CA ALA A 492 5.31 25.91 4.24
C ALA A 492 6.19 24.70 4.56
N ALA A 493 5.66 23.72 5.28
CA ALA A 493 6.21 22.37 5.38
C ALA A 493 5.24 21.38 4.76
N PHE A 494 5.72 20.59 3.80
CA PHE A 494 4.87 19.64 3.06
C PHE A 494 4.91 18.27 3.72
N LEU A 495 3.75 17.66 3.94
CA LEU A 495 3.60 16.32 4.51
C LEU A 495 3.02 15.38 3.47
N ALA A 496 3.77 14.32 3.18
CA ALA A 496 3.35 13.20 2.35
C ALA A 496 3.36 11.90 3.17
N THR A 497 2.56 10.91 2.80
CA THR A 497 2.71 9.58 3.41
C THR A 497 4.00 8.91 2.95
N GLY A 498 4.66 8.20 3.87
CA GLY A 498 5.82 7.38 3.58
C GLY A 498 5.47 5.98 3.05
N GLN A 499 4.19 5.65 2.89
CA GLN A 499 3.71 4.32 2.49
C GLN A 499 3.40 4.23 0.97
N ASN A 500 2.59 5.14 0.43
CA ASN A 500 2.25 5.21 -1.01
C ASN A 500 2.11 6.68 -1.44
N PHE A 501 2.93 7.16 -2.37
CA PHE A 501 3.27 8.59 -2.50
C PHE A 501 3.14 9.20 -3.91
N PRO A 502 2.34 8.70 -4.87
CA PRO A 502 2.21 9.35 -6.18
C PRO A 502 1.81 10.83 -6.03
N ASP A 503 0.89 11.11 -5.10
CA ASP A 503 0.43 12.43 -4.67
C ASP A 503 1.56 13.36 -4.19
N ALA A 504 2.64 12.77 -3.68
CA ALA A 504 3.75 13.51 -3.08
C ALA A 504 4.72 14.08 -4.10
N LEU A 505 4.82 13.49 -5.30
CA LEU A 505 5.81 13.88 -6.31
C LEU A 505 5.53 15.28 -6.87
N ALA A 506 4.27 15.53 -7.24
CA ALA A 506 3.83 16.85 -7.68
C ALA A 506 4.05 17.88 -6.57
N GLY A 507 3.67 17.53 -5.33
CA GLY A 507 3.85 18.40 -4.17
C GLY A 507 5.32 18.65 -3.81
N ALA A 508 6.21 17.68 -4.03
CA ALA A 508 7.64 17.84 -3.78
C ALA A 508 8.30 18.82 -4.75
N ALA A 509 7.86 18.84 -6.02
CA ALA A 509 8.29 19.86 -6.98
C ALA A 509 7.86 21.27 -6.52
N LEU A 510 6.63 21.42 -6.04
CA LEU A 510 6.15 22.68 -5.47
C LEU A 510 6.92 23.06 -4.20
N ALA A 511 7.19 22.10 -3.31
CA ALA A 511 7.97 22.33 -2.10
C ALA A 511 9.40 22.81 -2.43
N GLY A 512 10.07 22.17 -3.40
CA GLY A 512 11.39 22.59 -3.87
C GLY A 512 11.39 24.02 -4.44
N ARG A 513 10.39 24.37 -5.26
CA ARG A 513 10.20 25.74 -5.77
C ARG A 513 10.04 26.76 -4.64
N LEU A 514 9.28 26.39 -3.61
CA LEU A 514 9.01 27.23 -2.45
C LEU A 514 10.13 27.21 -1.40
N LYS A 515 11.25 26.54 -1.68
CA LYS A 515 12.36 26.34 -0.74
C LYS A 515 11.85 25.82 0.61
N SER A 516 10.97 24.83 0.54
CA SER A 516 10.19 24.29 1.66
C SER A 516 10.53 22.82 1.92
N PRO A 517 10.57 22.38 3.19
CA PRO A 517 10.85 21.00 3.54
C PRO A 517 9.74 20.04 3.10
N VAL A 518 10.13 18.82 2.76
CA VAL A 518 9.23 17.69 2.50
C VAL A 518 9.43 16.65 3.59
N TYR A 519 8.40 16.41 4.38
CA TYR A 519 8.35 15.35 5.38
C TYR A 519 7.56 14.16 4.86
N VAL A 520 8.04 12.96 5.18
CA VAL A 520 7.23 11.75 5.09
C VAL A 520 6.65 11.41 6.47
N THR A 521 5.40 10.97 6.50
CA THR A 521 4.65 10.63 7.73
C THR A 521 3.93 9.28 7.58
N THR A 522 3.36 8.75 8.66
CA THR A 522 2.30 7.74 8.50
C THR A 522 0.97 8.43 8.17
N ALA A 523 -0.03 7.68 7.72
CA ALA A 523 -1.36 8.23 7.50
C ALA A 523 -2.00 8.76 8.80
N ALA A 524 -1.82 8.06 9.92
CA ALA A 524 -2.49 8.34 11.19
C ALA A 524 -1.80 9.42 12.04
N CYS A 525 -0.47 9.44 12.06
CA CYS A 525 0.32 10.33 12.92
C CYS A 525 1.73 10.57 12.36
N VAL A 526 2.42 11.58 12.89
CA VAL A 526 3.78 11.95 12.51
C VAL A 526 4.80 11.19 13.35
N PRO A 527 5.69 10.38 12.76
CA PRO A 527 6.74 9.69 13.52
C PRO A 527 7.64 10.67 14.30
N GLU A 528 8.12 10.22 15.45
CA GLU A 528 8.82 11.02 16.47
C GLU A 528 9.87 11.99 15.90
N ALA A 529 10.74 11.51 15.01
CA ALA A 529 11.81 12.34 14.44
C ALA A 529 11.25 13.51 13.61
N SER A 530 10.26 13.24 12.76
CA SER A 530 9.57 14.24 11.95
C SER A 530 8.71 15.17 12.81
N HIS A 531 8.07 14.65 13.86
CA HIS A 531 7.24 15.43 14.77
C HIS A 531 8.04 16.53 15.48
N ARG A 532 9.21 16.16 16.02
CA ARG A 532 10.14 17.10 16.66
C ARG A 532 10.71 18.10 15.66
N SER A 533 11.14 17.61 14.49
CA SER A 533 11.71 18.46 13.44
C SER A 533 10.70 19.49 12.91
N LEU A 534 9.43 19.11 12.70
CA LEU A 534 8.35 20.05 12.33
C LEU A 534 8.11 21.12 13.40
N LYS A 535 8.14 20.75 14.69
CA LYS A 535 8.03 21.71 15.80
C LYS A 535 9.21 22.70 15.81
N THR A 536 10.43 22.20 15.62
CA THR A 536 11.64 23.04 15.60
C THR A 536 11.69 23.96 14.38
N LEU A 537 11.35 23.46 13.18
CA LEU A 537 11.32 24.30 11.98
C LEU A 537 10.23 25.36 12.04
N SER A 538 9.10 25.08 12.71
CA SER A 538 8.02 26.04 12.95
C SER A 538 7.60 26.78 11.67
N ALA A 539 7.43 26.05 10.57
CA ALA A 539 6.96 26.61 9.31
C ALA A 539 5.60 27.28 9.49
N ARG A 540 5.36 28.40 8.79
CA ARG A 540 4.11 29.18 8.89
C ARG A 540 2.88 28.34 8.56
N SER A 541 3.00 27.47 7.56
CA SER A 541 1.95 26.56 7.11
C SER A 541 2.44 25.12 7.09
N THR A 542 1.55 24.16 7.37
CA THR A 542 1.76 22.73 7.15
C THR A 542 0.78 22.26 6.08
N VAL A 543 1.29 21.67 5.00
CA VAL A 543 0.50 21.32 3.81
C VAL A 543 0.47 19.81 3.62
N ALA A 544 -0.69 19.18 3.76
CA ALA A 544 -0.86 17.78 3.41
C ALA A 544 -0.94 17.59 1.89
N LEU A 545 -0.24 16.58 1.38
CA LEU A 545 -0.32 16.10 0.01
C LEU A 545 -1.16 14.82 -0.02
N GLY A 546 -2.30 14.87 -0.71
CA GLY A 546 -3.28 13.79 -0.78
C GLY A 546 -4.44 13.93 0.21
N GLY A 547 -5.43 13.06 0.06
CA GLY A 547 -6.65 13.04 0.88
C GLY A 547 -6.43 12.67 2.35
N THR A 548 -7.49 12.71 3.16
CA THR A 548 -7.43 12.38 4.60
C THR A 548 -7.08 10.92 4.89
N ALA A 549 -7.38 10.00 3.97
CA ALA A 549 -6.93 8.61 4.03
C ALA A 549 -5.41 8.46 3.86
N VAL A 550 -4.78 9.38 3.10
CA VAL A 550 -3.35 9.38 2.80
C VAL A 550 -2.57 10.09 3.92
N VAL A 551 -3.05 11.28 4.30
CA VAL A 551 -2.52 12.07 5.43
C VAL A 551 -3.71 12.57 6.24
N SER A 552 -3.99 11.96 7.38
CA SER A 552 -5.11 12.34 8.26
C SER A 552 -4.97 13.77 8.79
N ASN A 553 -6.08 14.33 9.28
CA ASN A 553 -6.02 15.63 9.95
C ASN A 553 -5.19 15.58 11.25
N THR A 554 -5.11 14.41 11.90
CA THR A 554 -4.24 14.16 13.05
C THR A 554 -2.76 14.30 12.67
N ALA A 555 -2.34 13.65 11.57
CA ALA A 555 -0.98 13.78 11.04
C ALA A 555 -0.70 15.21 10.54
N LEU A 556 -1.63 15.83 9.81
CA LEU A 556 -1.51 17.20 9.32
C LEU A 556 -1.38 18.23 10.46
N GLY A 557 -2.07 18.01 11.58
CA GLY A 557 -1.90 18.80 12.80
C GLY A 557 -0.60 18.53 13.56
N ASN A 558 0.35 17.80 12.97
CA ASN A 558 1.59 17.36 13.58
C ASN A 558 1.40 16.61 14.91
N THR A 559 0.39 15.75 15.00
CA THR A 559 0.25 14.85 16.16
C THR A 559 1.25 13.70 16.04
N GLY A 560 2.09 13.52 17.04
CA GLY A 560 3.15 12.52 17.05
C GLY A 560 2.65 11.07 17.19
N CYS A 561 3.40 10.12 16.64
CA CYS A 561 3.22 8.70 16.92
C CYS A 561 4.00 8.32 18.19
N LEU A 562 3.32 7.79 19.21
CA LEU A 562 4.03 7.25 20.38
C LEU A 562 4.88 6.04 19.99
N SER A 563 6.19 6.10 20.28
CA SER A 563 7.05 4.91 20.25
C SER A 563 6.89 4.14 21.56
N ALA A 564 6.83 2.81 21.46
CA ALA A 564 6.62 1.92 22.60
C ALA A 564 7.25 0.53 22.34
N SER A 565 7.85 -0.08 23.37
CA SER A 565 8.25 -1.48 23.38
C SER A 565 7.29 -2.35 24.22
N ALA A 566 7.37 -3.66 24.07
CA ALA A 566 6.50 -4.57 24.80
C ALA A 566 6.76 -4.51 26.32
N PRO A 567 5.71 -4.37 27.16
CA PRO A 567 5.86 -4.36 28.60
C PRO A 567 6.24 -5.75 29.13
N ARG A 568 6.87 -5.77 30.32
CA ARG A 568 7.32 -7.01 30.98
C ARG A 568 6.65 -7.16 32.34
N ILE A 569 6.38 -8.40 32.73
CA ILE A 569 5.88 -8.74 34.06
C ILE A 569 7.02 -9.37 34.87
N SER A 570 7.23 -8.91 36.09
CA SER A 570 8.11 -9.55 37.09
C SER A 570 7.31 -10.05 38.28
N GLY A 571 7.86 -11.02 39.00
CA GLY A 571 7.20 -11.74 40.10
C GLY A 571 6.77 -13.15 39.71
N SER A 572 6.28 -13.91 40.69
CA SER A 572 5.81 -15.29 40.49
C SER A 572 4.30 -15.30 40.25
N ALA A 573 3.85 -15.99 39.20
CA ALA A 573 2.43 -16.24 38.94
C ALA A 573 1.90 -17.32 39.91
N THR A 574 1.86 -16.97 41.19
CA THR A 574 1.40 -17.84 42.27
C THR A 574 0.43 -17.07 43.15
N VAL A 575 -0.62 -17.72 43.64
CA VAL A 575 -1.58 -17.10 44.57
C VAL A 575 -0.83 -16.51 45.77
N THR A 576 -1.30 -15.36 46.26
CA THR A 576 -0.70 -14.50 47.28
C THR A 576 0.56 -13.73 46.87
N SER A 577 1.14 -14.01 45.70
CA SER A 577 2.28 -13.24 45.18
C SER A 577 1.84 -11.90 44.57
N ARG A 578 2.79 -10.98 44.47
CA ARG A 578 2.63 -9.70 43.76
C ARG A 578 3.36 -9.77 42.42
N LEU A 579 2.66 -9.42 41.35
CA LEU A 579 3.24 -9.17 40.04
C LEU A 579 3.42 -7.67 39.82
N THR A 580 4.50 -7.30 39.15
CA THR A 580 4.81 -5.90 38.82
C THR A 580 4.97 -5.75 37.30
N ALA A 581 4.28 -4.77 36.73
CA ALA A 581 4.40 -4.40 35.34
C ALA A 581 5.50 -3.36 35.15
N SER A 582 6.45 -3.65 34.25
CA SER A 582 7.36 -2.67 33.68
C SER A 582 6.83 -2.25 32.31
N PRO A 583 6.56 -0.95 32.08
CA PRO A 583 5.91 -0.48 30.85
C PRO A 583 6.78 -0.65 29.60
N GLY A 584 8.10 -0.84 29.74
CA GLY A 584 9.04 -0.85 28.61
C GLY A 584 9.54 0.56 28.27
N ALA A 585 10.17 0.69 27.09
CA ALA A 585 10.65 1.96 26.57
C ALA A 585 9.53 2.68 25.82
N TRP A 586 9.34 3.97 26.09
CA TRP A 586 8.35 4.82 25.45
C TRP A 586 8.97 6.15 25.04
N THR A 587 8.29 6.90 24.15
CA THR A 587 8.59 8.32 23.93
C THR A 587 8.69 9.05 25.29
N SER A 588 9.70 9.92 25.44
CA SER A 588 9.93 10.65 26.70
C SER A 588 8.71 11.48 27.12
N GLY A 589 8.43 11.55 28.42
CA GLY A 589 7.28 12.26 28.98
C GLY A 589 5.94 11.50 28.92
N THR A 590 5.94 10.24 28.49
CA THR A 590 4.72 9.42 28.44
C THR A 590 4.25 9.02 29.84
N THR A 591 2.95 9.19 30.09
CA THR A 591 2.25 8.70 31.29
C THR A 591 1.49 7.41 30.98
N PHE A 592 1.27 6.55 31.98
CA PHE A 592 0.76 5.20 31.77
C PHE A 592 -0.55 4.91 32.49
N ARG A 593 -1.43 4.16 31.82
CA ARG A 593 -2.57 3.45 32.42
C ARG A 593 -2.37 1.95 32.25
N TYR A 594 -2.73 1.17 33.26
CA TYR A 594 -2.59 -0.28 33.24
C TYR A 594 -3.96 -0.96 33.23
N GLN A 595 -4.02 -2.16 32.66
CA GLN A 595 -5.15 -3.08 32.79
C GLN A 595 -4.62 -4.51 32.77
N TRP A 596 -4.72 -5.21 33.89
CA TRP A 596 -4.35 -6.63 33.95
C TRP A 596 -5.44 -7.51 33.33
N LEU A 597 -5.00 -8.59 32.69
CA LEU A 597 -5.82 -9.55 31.98
C LEU A 597 -5.56 -10.95 32.52
N ALA A 598 -6.59 -11.80 32.53
CA ALA A 598 -6.50 -13.23 32.78
C ALA A 598 -7.07 -13.99 31.58
N ASN A 599 -6.26 -14.85 30.95
CA ASN A 599 -6.58 -15.50 29.67
C ASN A 599 -7.07 -14.50 28.60
N GLY A 600 -6.46 -13.31 28.56
CA GLY A 600 -6.83 -12.22 27.63
C GLY A 600 -8.03 -11.36 28.05
N ALA A 601 -8.84 -11.79 29.02
CA ALA A 601 -9.98 -11.01 29.52
C ALA A 601 -9.60 -10.05 30.65
N ALA A 602 -10.19 -8.85 30.69
CA ALA A 602 -9.86 -7.84 31.70
C ALA A 602 -10.25 -8.30 33.12
N ILE A 603 -9.33 -8.14 34.07
CA ILE A 603 -9.58 -8.33 35.49
C ILE A 603 -10.16 -7.02 36.04
N SER A 604 -11.40 -7.06 36.53
CA SER A 604 -12.09 -5.87 37.06
C SER A 604 -11.28 -5.19 38.17
N GLY A 605 -11.15 -3.86 38.09
CA GLY A 605 -10.42 -3.04 39.06
C GLY A 605 -8.89 -3.16 39.04
N ALA A 606 -8.32 -4.07 38.24
CA ALA A 606 -6.87 -4.30 38.19
C ALA A 606 -6.17 -3.31 37.25
N THR A 607 -6.12 -2.04 37.64
CA THR A 607 -5.61 -0.92 36.83
C THR A 607 -4.30 -0.31 37.33
N GLY A 608 -3.71 -0.87 38.39
CA GLY A 608 -2.41 -0.46 38.92
C GLY A 608 -1.22 -1.07 38.19
N SER A 609 -0.04 -0.50 38.41
CA SER A 609 1.25 -1.06 37.92
C SER A 609 1.62 -2.40 38.58
N THR A 610 0.88 -2.83 39.60
CA THR A 610 1.06 -4.12 40.26
C THR A 610 -0.26 -4.86 40.42
N LEU A 611 -0.21 -6.19 40.44
CA LEU A 611 -1.36 -7.07 40.66
C LEU A 611 -1.06 -8.03 41.81
N SER A 612 -1.94 -8.05 42.81
CA SER A 612 -1.96 -9.13 43.81
C SER A 612 -2.69 -10.34 43.24
N VAL A 613 -2.00 -11.47 43.15
CA VAL A 613 -2.55 -12.70 42.56
C VAL A 613 -3.48 -13.38 43.56
N THR A 614 -4.76 -13.49 43.21
CA THR A 614 -5.77 -14.09 44.08
C THR A 614 -6.09 -15.53 43.68
N ALA A 615 -6.73 -16.29 44.58
CA ALA A 615 -7.14 -17.66 44.30
C ALA A 615 -8.07 -17.78 43.08
N GLY A 616 -8.90 -16.77 42.79
CA GLY A 616 -9.77 -16.73 41.60
C GLY A 616 -9.03 -16.58 40.27
N MET A 617 -7.71 -16.38 40.31
CA MET A 617 -6.84 -16.36 39.14
C MET A 617 -6.13 -17.69 38.89
N ALA A 618 -6.24 -18.68 39.79
CA ALA A 618 -5.59 -19.98 39.65
C ALA A 618 -5.93 -20.65 38.32
N GLY A 619 -4.91 -21.26 37.69
CA GLY A 619 -5.01 -21.88 36.36
C GLY A 619 -5.04 -20.89 35.18
N LYS A 620 -5.23 -19.59 35.41
CA LYS A 620 -5.24 -18.58 34.34
C LYS A 620 -3.82 -18.10 34.04
N ARG A 621 -3.59 -17.68 32.80
CA ARG A 621 -2.36 -16.98 32.39
C ARG A 621 -2.60 -15.47 32.47
N LEU A 622 -1.69 -14.75 33.11
CA LEU A 622 -1.83 -13.32 33.35
C LEU A 622 -1.03 -12.53 32.33
N SER A 623 -1.56 -11.41 31.86
CA SER A 623 -0.85 -10.43 31.03
C SER A 623 -1.29 -9.02 31.42
N VAL A 624 -0.55 -7.98 31.01
CA VAL A 624 -0.91 -6.59 31.30
C VAL A 624 -0.95 -5.77 30.01
N ARG A 625 -2.03 -4.99 29.83
CA ARG A 625 -2.11 -3.91 28.85
C ARG A 625 -1.60 -2.63 29.47
N VAL A 626 -0.69 -1.95 28.78
CA VAL A 626 -0.14 -0.65 29.14
C VAL A 626 -0.51 0.34 28.06
N THR A 627 -1.31 1.35 28.42
CA THR A 627 -1.72 2.44 27.54
C THR A 627 -0.91 3.68 27.87
N GLY A 628 -0.13 4.17 26.91
CA GLY A 628 0.66 5.40 27.01
C GLY A 628 -0.12 6.61 26.51
N LEU A 629 0.01 7.72 27.25
CA LEU A 629 -0.59 9.02 26.96
C LEU A 629 0.50 10.10 27.01
N ASN A 630 0.58 10.91 25.97
CA ASN A 630 1.49 12.06 25.90
C ASN A 630 0.83 13.18 25.08
N SER A 631 0.93 14.43 25.57
CA SER A 631 0.30 15.57 24.93
C SER A 631 0.90 15.83 23.55
N GLY A 632 0.06 16.01 22.54
CA GLY A 632 0.48 16.15 21.15
C GLY A 632 0.87 14.82 20.47
N TYR A 633 0.56 13.67 21.08
CA TYR A 633 0.73 12.35 20.49
C TYR A 633 -0.58 11.56 20.46
N THR A 634 -0.64 10.59 19.55
CA THR A 634 -1.69 9.55 19.54
C THR A 634 -1.52 8.59 20.70
N THR A 635 -2.63 8.17 21.31
CA THR A 635 -2.65 7.15 22.35
C THR A 635 -2.22 5.80 21.78
N ARG A 636 -1.37 5.07 22.51
CA ARG A 636 -0.91 3.74 22.10
C ARG A 636 -1.02 2.74 23.25
N THR A 637 -1.43 1.51 22.94
CA THR A 637 -1.55 0.42 23.91
C THR A 637 -0.68 -0.76 23.50
N MET A 638 0.08 -1.30 24.46
CA MET A 638 0.92 -2.49 24.29
C MET A 638 0.49 -3.56 25.30
N THR A 639 0.54 -4.83 24.91
CA THR A 639 0.24 -5.95 25.83
C THR A 639 1.51 -6.75 26.08
N SER A 640 1.73 -7.17 27.33
CA SER A 640 2.86 -8.03 27.68
C SER A 640 2.68 -9.46 27.14
N ALA A 641 3.76 -10.23 27.10
CA ALA A 641 3.63 -11.68 27.05
C ALA A 641 2.83 -12.20 28.26
N SER A 642 2.18 -13.35 28.09
CA SER A 642 1.45 -14.02 29.16
C SER A 642 2.40 -14.76 30.11
N THR A 643 2.08 -14.79 31.41
CA THR A 643 2.80 -15.60 32.40
C THR A 643 2.57 -17.10 32.18
N ALA A 644 3.29 -17.92 32.94
CA ALA A 644 2.84 -19.28 33.24
C ALA A 644 1.44 -19.25 33.90
N ALA A 645 0.72 -20.37 33.82
CA ALA A 645 -0.57 -20.49 34.50
C ALA A 645 -0.39 -20.31 36.01
N VAL A 646 -1.30 -19.57 36.63
CA VAL A 646 -1.21 -19.25 38.06
C VAL A 646 -1.29 -20.53 38.89
N GLY A 647 -0.23 -20.80 39.64
CA GLY A 647 -0.17 -21.90 40.62
C GLY A 647 -0.60 -21.46 42.01
N TYR A 648 -0.68 -22.42 42.93
CA TYR A 648 -0.74 -22.12 44.37
C TYR A 648 0.64 -22.37 44.98
N PRO A 649 1.04 -21.59 46.00
CA PRO A 649 2.21 -21.94 46.81
C PRO A 649 1.93 -23.23 47.61
N SER A 650 3.00 -23.89 48.07
CA SER A 650 2.91 -25.07 48.93
C SER A 650 2.43 -24.75 50.35
N ARG A 651 2.75 -23.53 50.81
CA ARG A 651 2.50 -23.01 52.16
C ARG A 651 1.99 -21.57 52.11
N THR A 652 1.18 -21.18 53.09
CA THR A 652 0.76 -19.79 53.34
C THR A 652 0.52 -19.55 54.82
N VAL A 653 0.19 -18.32 55.19
CA VAL A 653 -0.21 -17.94 56.55
C VAL A 653 -1.73 -18.07 56.74
N PRO A 654 -2.21 -18.24 57.98
CA PRO A 654 -3.64 -18.21 58.30
C PRO A 654 -4.32 -16.91 57.85
N ILE A 655 -5.64 -16.96 57.68
CA ILE A 655 -6.45 -15.78 57.37
C ILE A 655 -6.38 -14.82 58.56
N SER A 656 -5.86 -13.62 58.34
CA SER A 656 -5.69 -12.58 59.37
C SER A 656 -6.97 -12.33 60.16
N GLY A 657 -6.85 -12.26 61.49
CA GLY A 657 -7.99 -12.08 62.41
C GLY A 657 -8.82 -13.35 62.63
N THR A 658 -8.40 -14.50 62.10
CA THR A 658 -9.05 -15.79 62.32
C THR A 658 -8.01 -16.88 62.60
N TRP A 659 -8.44 -17.95 63.27
CA TRP A 659 -7.65 -19.15 63.48
C TRP A 659 -7.88 -20.21 62.38
N ASN A 660 -8.08 -19.74 61.14
CA ASN A 660 -8.43 -20.60 60.01
C ASN A 660 -7.49 -20.42 58.82
N CYS A 661 -7.31 -21.52 58.10
CA CYS A 661 -6.58 -21.53 56.84
C CYS A 661 -7.51 -21.23 55.65
N PRO A 662 -6.98 -20.66 54.56
CA PRO A 662 -7.76 -20.48 53.35
C PRO A 662 -8.18 -21.83 52.76
N SER A 663 -9.33 -21.87 52.09
CA SER A 663 -9.92 -23.11 51.55
C SER A 663 -9.00 -23.86 50.59
N TRP A 664 -8.09 -23.15 49.91
CA TRP A 664 -7.10 -23.75 49.00
C TRP A 664 -5.86 -24.31 49.70
N ALA A 665 -5.64 -23.99 50.99
CA ALA A 665 -4.58 -24.57 51.83
C ALA A 665 -5.12 -25.00 53.20
N PRO A 666 -6.01 -26.01 53.25
CA PRO A 666 -6.82 -26.28 54.43
C PRO A 666 -6.07 -27.04 55.54
N ILE A 667 -4.78 -27.37 55.40
CA ILE A 667 -4.06 -28.12 56.42
C ILE A 667 -3.45 -27.15 57.43
N LYS A 668 -3.85 -27.24 58.69
CA LYS A 668 -3.39 -26.38 59.79
C LYS A 668 -2.08 -26.91 60.38
N GLY A 669 -1.00 -26.15 60.28
CA GLY A 669 0.29 -26.43 60.93
C GLY A 669 0.47 -25.60 62.20
N ASN A 670 0.84 -26.26 63.29
CA ASN A 670 1.34 -25.61 64.49
C ASN A 670 2.89 -25.69 64.47
N ALA A 671 3.52 -24.55 64.21
CA ALA A 671 4.96 -24.37 64.07
C ALA A 671 5.73 -24.67 65.35
N ASP A 672 5.14 -24.42 66.52
CA ASP A 672 5.78 -24.70 67.82
C ASP A 672 6.00 -26.20 68.04
N SER A 673 5.00 -27.01 67.69
CA SER A 673 5.05 -28.48 67.84
C SER A 673 5.49 -29.22 66.58
N MET A 674 5.59 -28.52 65.45
CA MET A 674 5.77 -29.11 64.11
C MET A 674 4.74 -30.20 63.80
N ILE A 675 3.48 -30.02 64.24
CA ILE A 675 2.36 -30.95 63.99
C ILE A 675 1.36 -30.30 63.02
N TYR A 676 0.93 -31.06 62.00
CA TYR A 676 -0.17 -30.63 61.12
C TYR A 676 -1.46 -31.40 61.38
N HIS A 677 -2.59 -30.74 61.11
CA HIS A 677 -3.94 -31.23 61.26
C HIS A 677 -4.71 -31.09 59.94
N VAL A 678 -5.42 -32.14 59.55
CA VAL A 678 -6.24 -32.19 58.33
C VAL A 678 -7.72 -31.94 58.64
N PRO A 679 -8.49 -31.35 57.71
CA PRO A 679 -9.95 -31.21 57.87
C PRO A 679 -10.61 -32.54 58.25
N GLY A 680 -11.51 -32.51 59.24
CA GLY A 680 -12.19 -33.71 59.76
C GLY A 680 -11.44 -34.47 60.85
N GLY A 681 -10.16 -34.14 61.12
CA GLY A 681 -9.42 -34.71 62.24
C GLY A 681 -9.89 -34.20 63.61
N GLN A 682 -9.75 -35.02 64.65
CA GLN A 682 -10.26 -34.76 66.01
C GLN A 682 -9.87 -33.38 66.57
N TYR A 683 -8.63 -32.95 66.31
CA TYR A 683 -8.11 -31.68 66.83
C TYR A 683 -8.16 -30.52 65.83
N TYR A 684 -8.58 -30.73 64.58
CA TYR A 684 -8.51 -29.70 63.53
C TYR A 684 -9.26 -28.40 63.88
N ALA A 685 -10.44 -28.53 64.50
CA ALA A 685 -11.23 -27.38 64.93
C ALA A 685 -10.64 -26.65 66.15
N ARG A 686 -9.80 -27.33 66.94
CA ARG A 686 -9.13 -26.78 68.13
C ARG A 686 -7.76 -26.19 67.82
N THR A 687 -7.20 -26.51 66.66
CA THR A 687 -5.89 -26.00 66.23
C THR A 687 -5.98 -24.55 65.80
N ASN A 688 -5.15 -23.72 66.42
CA ASN A 688 -4.80 -22.39 65.95
C ASN A 688 -3.57 -22.53 65.04
N PRO A 689 -3.70 -22.43 63.72
CA PRO A 689 -2.56 -22.57 62.82
C PRO A 689 -1.65 -21.34 62.92
N GLU A 690 -0.33 -21.55 62.87
CA GLU A 690 0.63 -20.50 62.49
C GLU A 690 1.01 -20.60 60.99
N GLU A 691 0.82 -21.79 60.41
CA GLU A 691 1.06 -22.08 59.00
C GLU A 691 -0.08 -22.87 58.38
N CYS A 692 -0.27 -22.71 57.08
CA CYS A 692 -1.31 -23.40 56.31
C CYS A 692 -0.69 -24.07 55.09
N PHE A 693 -1.00 -25.35 54.86
CA PHE A 693 -0.45 -26.15 53.77
C PHE A 693 -1.52 -26.58 52.77
N ARG A 694 -1.11 -26.63 51.50
CA ARG A 694 -1.99 -27.08 50.41
C ARG A 694 -2.22 -28.59 50.45
N THR A 695 -1.19 -29.36 50.76
CA THR A 695 -1.23 -30.83 50.79
C THR A 695 -0.47 -31.37 51.99
N GLU A 696 -0.81 -32.58 52.43
CA GLU A 696 -0.09 -33.25 53.53
C GLU A 696 1.39 -33.41 53.17
N SER A 697 1.68 -33.74 51.91
CA SER A 697 3.05 -33.81 51.39
C SER A 697 3.80 -32.49 51.52
N ALA A 698 3.14 -31.34 51.33
CA ALA A 698 3.76 -30.03 51.51
C ALA A 698 4.07 -29.75 52.99
N ALA A 699 3.20 -30.15 53.91
CA ALA A 699 3.44 -30.05 55.35
C ALA A 699 4.63 -30.94 55.77
N VAL A 700 4.66 -32.19 55.30
CA VAL A 700 5.75 -33.13 55.55
C VAL A 700 7.07 -32.62 54.98
N ALA A 701 7.07 -32.10 53.75
CA ALA A 701 8.25 -31.49 53.14
C ALA A 701 8.77 -30.27 53.91
N ALA A 702 7.88 -29.57 54.62
CA ALA A 702 8.23 -28.47 55.52
C ALA A 702 8.65 -28.93 56.93
N GLY A 703 8.76 -30.25 57.17
CA GLY A 703 9.21 -30.84 58.43
C GLY A 703 8.10 -31.15 59.45
N TYR A 704 6.83 -30.98 59.07
CA TYR A 704 5.71 -31.25 59.98
C TYR A 704 5.33 -32.73 59.97
N ARG A 705 4.99 -33.28 61.13
CA ARG A 705 4.42 -34.63 61.27
C ARG A 705 2.89 -34.57 61.41
N LYS A 706 2.21 -35.61 60.96
CA LYS A 706 0.74 -35.71 61.10
C LYS A 706 0.35 -35.85 62.58
N SER A 707 -0.72 -35.18 62.99
CA SER A 707 -1.33 -35.40 64.32
C SER A 707 -1.74 -36.87 64.47
N GLN A 708 -1.31 -37.51 65.56
CA GLN A 708 -1.44 -38.96 65.76
C GLN A 708 -2.74 -39.39 66.46
N ARG A 709 -3.68 -38.47 66.72
CA ARG A 709 -4.98 -38.77 67.34
C ARG A 709 -6.04 -37.81 66.81
#